data_AF-A0A0N4VFG6-F1
#
_entry.id   AF-A0A0N4VFG6-F1
#
_cell.length_a   1.000
_cell.length_b   1.000
_cell.length_c   1.000
_cell.angle_alpha   90.00
_cell.angle_beta   90.00
_cell.angle_gamma   90.00
#
_symmetry.space_group_name_H-M   'P 1'
#
loop_
_entity.id
_entity.type
_entity.pdbx_description
1 polymer ?
#
loop_
_entity_poly.entity_id
_entity_poly.type
_entity_poly.pdbx_seq_one_letter_code
_entity_poly.pdbx_strand_id
1 'polypeptide(L)'
;MIVSDLAAERKDDSLQFWSKLDKEAAISELIRYAVNEEYSRLVAFGMSFTGLKEKRTTQFQGSDEFVFKFFAAVLLLAARGIKNYTAQGLVDQAASVSLFYSTATFLERLELKGDKVRSAALIVLDRMEKWTDLRSIDERSMDIDKLFEGLQNTVKEKASFRIFCEYLCSNDYSLNFCSCFLIESFFQLVDWGPKKDRFFMNNDDHDVIVGKLGSMYGNMHIAQPPEDYYKYPSTSKLVAELNFPATTTEYRGSPFTCSGLCETDYLKKFKEQQAVEASHLLRVRNFCRKSKKISAEKLLEQWGWQKSLEVLISKKVTELRHFSLRSYLESLDPAKCASLVYSSVITACASGQQYIVFSQLIHMLASPILDFFYNTFVQRLGIRKDEVLEEVFLRYVQYFLDQNIARKCTLREWWMHCCSRTGVNPELAPPFADLHFELRGELGSFLLSLVVKACCFPKRLENGTVVMKPAFAIRDVSLEQEDVFVESYKADLVKMVRIDPALMDLFLEHQFEWLFFPVTLLPMTAPPRPWIDHGRGGPSYNRPSDAFRILEEYRRFDTNSEVKKRFQTRCFFQFIVACGREEIFALFRSQARPVFDALNDLGTTPWKINKETLSVLKEVFNMCGDASKEKFLSNLSVPLRADTVDIPDYVMTFGRNKRVEDLPKEKWIEFSKAKYQAVKRRGELNSLWYWMMYRIAVAESWKDEILYFPHNMDFRGRVYPISPYLSHMGDDINRSLLLFAKGKPLGPKGLQWLKLHCINLTGKKKRESINARLKYAEEMLPKMLDSANNPLGGEQWWMESDDPWQTLAACIEVRNALKHVYHLGDHEKYISHFPVHQDGTCNGLQHYAALGRDTEGAKEVNLLPCDVPSDVYSGVAQRVEQKRLNDEKSPNQSVREVALALREAMPQPVPRKVIKQTVMTTVYGVTMYGGVQQIKRQLKGLDISTEKCVSFASYLTQKTFSSLDEAFANSMKIKDWFRSCASAIARQLLRSVEWVTPLGLPVVQPYLTMETKLGRLVFLPVPIKQINAFPPNFVHSLDSTHMMLTALNCRRLGLTFAAVHDCYWTHACTVDSMNKICRDQFIKLHSLPLVEECGKVFSSFNVHCRLIFTFFISKYLGAKVGKTMPPQKYSEFKNIFEPKFVFGDLDIEEVRKSVYFFS
;
A
#
# COMPACT_ATOMS: atom_id res chain seq x y z
N MET A 1 -42.59 39.23 -66.69
CA MET A 1 -41.28 39.11 -66.02
C MET A 1 -41.33 39.65 -64.60
N ILE A 2 -41.44 40.97 -64.37
CA ILE A 2 -41.43 41.58 -63.02
C ILE A 2 -42.43 40.94 -62.03
N VAL A 3 -43.66 40.63 -62.46
CA VAL A 3 -44.66 39.96 -61.59
C VAL A 3 -44.27 38.51 -61.26
N SER A 4 -43.60 37.80 -62.18
CA SER A 4 -43.09 36.44 -61.96
C SER A 4 -41.90 36.44 -61.01
N ASP A 5 -41.01 37.43 -61.13
CA ASP A 5 -39.83 37.58 -60.29
C ASP A 5 -40.25 37.97 -58.86
N LEU A 6 -41.18 38.93 -58.72
CA LEU A 6 -41.77 39.28 -57.41
C LEU A 6 -42.58 38.14 -56.78
N ALA A 7 -43.21 37.29 -57.59
CA ALA A 7 -43.91 36.09 -57.09
C ALA A 7 -42.93 35.01 -56.63
N ALA A 8 -41.77 34.88 -57.29
CA ALA A 8 -40.69 33.99 -56.86
C ALA A 8 -40.02 34.49 -55.59
N GLU A 9 -39.72 35.79 -55.51
CA GLU A 9 -39.11 36.45 -54.35
C GLU A 9 -40.04 36.40 -53.12
N ARG A 10 -41.33 36.70 -53.28
CA ARG A 10 -42.34 36.53 -52.22
C ARG A 10 -42.49 35.07 -51.78
N LYS A 11 -42.32 34.10 -52.70
CA LYS A 11 -42.36 32.67 -52.38
C LYS A 11 -41.14 32.25 -51.57
N ASP A 12 -39.97 32.79 -51.89
CA ASP A 12 -38.71 32.54 -51.18
C ASP A 12 -38.70 33.20 -49.79
N ASP A 13 -39.15 34.45 -49.68
CA ASP A 13 -39.33 35.17 -48.40
C ASP A 13 -40.36 34.47 -47.50
N SER A 14 -41.47 34.00 -48.08
CA SER A 14 -42.46 33.20 -47.36
C SER A 14 -41.84 31.90 -46.86
N LEU A 15 -41.10 31.17 -47.70
CA LEU A 15 -40.36 29.97 -47.31
C LEU A 15 -39.36 30.22 -46.17
N GLN A 16 -38.60 31.32 -46.23
CA GLN A 16 -37.66 31.70 -45.16
C GLN A 16 -38.38 32.08 -43.87
N PHE A 17 -39.49 32.81 -43.95
CA PHE A 17 -40.31 33.18 -42.80
C PHE A 17 -40.92 31.94 -42.11
N TRP A 18 -41.53 31.03 -42.88
CA TRP A 18 -42.07 29.78 -42.35
C TRP A 18 -40.96 28.88 -41.78
N SER A 19 -39.79 28.80 -42.42
CA SER A 19 -38.64 28.06 -41.88
C SER A 19 -38.14 28.63 -40.55
N LYS A 20 -38.11 29.97 -40.40
CA LYS A 20 -37.74 30.62 -39.14
C LYS A 20 -38.79 30.39 -38.07
N LEU A 21 -40.08 30.50 -38.41
CA LEU A 21 -41.19 30.23 -37.49
C LEU A 21 -41.18 28.77 -37.00
N ASP A 22 -40.92 27.81 -37.89
CA ASP A 22 -40.81 26.39 -37.55
C ASP A 22 -39.59 26.10 -36.65
N LYS A 23 -38.45 26.76 -36.88
CA LYS A 23 -37.26 26.66 -36.01
C LYS A 23 -37.52 27.20 -34.60
N GLU A 24 -38.15 28.37 -34.50
CA GLU A 24 -38.51 28.98 -33.21
C GLU A 24 -39.59 28.17 -32.48
N ALA A 25 -40.58 27.64 -33.21
CA ALA A 25 -41.59 26.75 -32.65
C ALA A 25 -40.95 25.44 -32.10
N ALA A 26 -40.01 24.85 -32.84
CA ALA A 26 -39.28 23.67 -32.39
C ALA A 26 -38.42 23.94 -31.14
N ILE A 27 -37.75 25.09 -31.06
CA ILE A 27 -37.00 25.50 -29.86
C ILE A 27 -37.95 25.75 -28.69
N SER A 28 -39.05 26.47 -28.91
CA SER A 28 -40.06 26.76 -27.87
C SER A 28 -40.62 25.47 -27.28
N GLU A 29 -40.91 24.47 -28.11
CA GLU A 29 -41.43 23.18 -27.67
C GLU A 29 -40.37 22.35 -26.92
N LEU A 30 -39.11 22.41 -27.36
CA LEU A 30 -37.97 21.81 -26.64
C LEU A 30 -37.81 22.44 -25.24
N ILE A 31 -37.89 23.77 -25.15
CA ILE A 31 -37.83 24.52 -23.88
C ILE A 31 -39.01 24.13 -22.98
N ARG A 32 -40.23 24.03 -23.54
CA ARG A 32 -41.43 23.63 -22.81
C ARG A 32 -41.25 22.25 -22.16
N TYR A 33 -40.78 21.26 -22.91
CA TYR A 33 -40.50 19.93 -22.35
C TYR A 33 -39.37 19.94 -21.31
N ALA A 34 -38.31 20.73 -21.53
CA ALA A 34 -37.19 20.84 -20.60
C ALA A 34 -37.57 21.51 -19.28
N VAL A 35 -38.38 22.57 -19.32
CA VAL A 35 -38.87 23.31 -18.13
C VAL A 35 -39.83 22.44 -17.32
N ASN A 36 -40.68 21.66 -17.98
CA ASN A 36 -41.61 20.75 -17.32
C ASN A 36 -40.97 19.39 -16.93
N GLU A 37 -39.65 19.24 -17.12
CA GLU A 37 -38.89 18.02 -16.84
C GLU A 37 -39.40 16.74 -17.54
N GLU A 38 -40.09 16.90 -18.69
CA GLU A 38 -40.62 15.79 -19.50
C GLU A 38 -39.56 15.23 -20.46
N TYR A 39 -38.42 14.80 -19.93
CA TYR A 39 -37.23 14.46 -20.72
C TYR A 39 -37.44 13.31 -21.73
N SER A 40 -38.26 12.30 -21.42
CA SER A 40 -38.52 11.20 -22.37
C SER A 40 -39.33 11.67 -23.58
N ARG A 41 -40.31 12.57 -23.37
CA ARG A 41 -41.08 13.23 -24.43
C ARG A 41 -40.22 14.21 -25.22
N LEU A 42 -39.29 14.89 -24.56
CA LEU A 42 -38.29 15.74 -25.21
C LEU A 42 -37.44 14.94 -26.22
N VAL A 43 -36.95 13.76 -25.81
CA VAL A 43 -36.18 12.88 -26.68
C VAL A 43 -37.05 12.30 -27.80
N ALA A 44 -38.30 11.93 -27.51
CA ALA A 44 -39.25 11.48 -28.54
C ALA A 44 -39.57 12.57 -29.57
N PHE A 45 -39.70 13.83 -29.13
CA PHE A 45 -39.83 14.97 -30.01
C PHE A 45 -38.60 15.12 -30.89
N GLY A 46 -37.39 15.07 -30.33
CA GLY A 46 -36.13 15.06 -31.09
C GLY A 46 -36.03 13.90 -32.10
N MET A 47 -36.48 12.69 -31.73
CA MET A 47 -36.54 11.52 -32.63
C MET A 47 -37.49 11.73 -33.81
N SER A 48 -38.59 12.49 -33.66
CA SER A 48 -39.49 12.76 -34.79
C SER A 48 -38.80 13.53 -35.91
N PHE A 49 -37.77 14.34 -35.58
CA PHE A 49 -36.96 15.08 -36.56
C PHE A 49 -35.92 14.21 -37.27
N THR A 50 -35.56 13.03 -36.77
CA THR A 50 -34.63 12.13 -37.48
C THR A 50 -35.33 11.39 -38.63
N GLY A 51 -36.63 11.08 -38.49
CA GLY A 51 -37.43 10.41 -39.53
C GLY A 51 -37.98 11.35 -40.62
N LEU A 52 -38.05 12.66 -40.36
CA LEU A 52 -38.54 13.66 -41.33
C LEU A 52 -37.55 13.95 -42.47
N LYS A 53 -36.28 13.54 -42.34
CA LYS A 53 -35.26 13.67 -43.39
C LYS A 53 -35.56 12.83 -44.64
N GLU A 54 -36.34 11.75 -44.51
CA GLU A 54 -36.69 10.86 -45.62
C GLU A 54 -38.00 11.23 -46.36
N LYS A 55 -38.84 12.14 -45.83
CA LYS A 55 -40.18 12.41 -46.39
C LYS A 55 -40.59 13.88 -46.59
N ARG A 56 -39.73 14.88 -46.38
CA ARG A 56 -40.01 16.28 -46.80
C ARG A 56 -38.76 16.97 -47.34
N THR A 57 -38.72 17.16 -48.65
CA THR A 57 -37.56 17.69 -49.38
C THR A 57 -37.52 19.21 -49.56
N THR A 58 -38.33 20.04 -48.86
CA THR A 58 -38.42 21.47 -49.23
C THR A 58 -38.58 22.52 -48.12
N GLN A 59 -38.58 22.20 -46.81
CA GLN A 59 -38.78 23.21 -45.74
C GLN A 59 -37.56 23.50 -44.83
N PHE A 60 -36.47 22.73 -44.95
CA PHE A 60 -35.23 22.91 -44.17
C PHE A 60 -33.96 22.94 -45.04
N GLN A 61 -34.07 23.35 -46.31
CA GLN A 61 -32.89 23.64 -47.11
C GLN A 61 -32.28 24.95 -46.60
N GLY A 62 -31.14 24.85 -45.88
CA GLY A 62 -30.35 26.05 -45.56
C GLY A 62 -29.57 26.12 -44.24
N SER A 63 -29.50 25.08 -43.39
CA SER A 63 -28.43 25.01 -42.38
C SER A 63 -28.36 23.65 -41.69
N ASP A 64 -27.49 22.75 -42.16
CA ASP A 64 -27.08 21.56 -41.40
C ASP A 64 -26.66 21.92 -39.95
N GLU A 65 -26.14 23.13 -39.76
CA GLU A 65 -25.72 23.66 -38.46
C GLU A 65 -26.84 23.77 -37.41
N PHE A 66 -28.06 24.21 -37.79
CA PHE A 66 -29.18 24.28 -36.85
C PHE A 66 -29.61 22.89 -36.41
N VAL A 67 -29.71 21.96 -37.36
CA VAL A 67 -30.13 20.58 -37.10
C VAL A 67 -29.14 19.87 -36.17
N PHE A 68 -27.83 20.05 -36.38
CA PHE A 68 -26.81 19.50 -35.48
C PHE A 68 -26.79 20.17 -34.10
N LYS A 69 -27.00 21.49 -34.01
CA LYS A 69 -27.15 22.20 -32.72
C LYS A 69 -28.39 21.72 -31.97
N PHE A 70 -29.49 21.51 -32.67
CA PHE A 70 -30.76 21.04 -32.12
C PHE A 70 -30.62 19.61 -31.56
N PHE A 71 -30.05 18.68 -32.33
CA PHE A 71 -29.82 17.31 -31.85
C PHE A 71 -28.81 17.26 -30.69
N ALA A 72 -27.76 18.07 -30.71
CA ALA A 72 -26.85 18.18 -29.57
C ALA A 72 -27.56 18.70 -28.31
N ALA A 73 -28.44 19.70 -28.43
CA ALA A 73 -29.24 20.20 -27.31
C ALA A 73 -30.20 19.13 -26.76
N VAL A 74 -30.87 18.37 -27.63
CA VAL A 74 -31.72 17.23 -27.24
C VAL A 74 -30.92 16.20 -26.43
N LEU A 75 -29.73 15.81 -26.91
CA LEU A 75 -28.86 14.86 -26.22
C LEU A 75 -28.38 15.38 -24.86
N LEU A 76 -27.98 16.65 -24.77
CA LEU A 76 -27.53 17.24 -23.50
C LEU A 76 -28.67 17.35 -22.48
N LEU A 77 -29.88 17.68 -22.93
CA LEU A 77 -31.06 17.71 -22.07
C LEU A 77 -31.48 16.30 -21.63
N ALA A 78 -31.32 15.29 -22.49
CA ALA A 78 -31.46 13.88 -22.11
C ALA A 78 -30.43 13.48 -21.05
N ALA A 79 -29.15 13.84 -21.23
CA ALA A 79 -28.08 13.60 -20.25
C ALA A 79 -28.39 14.28 -18.90
N ARG A 80 -28.97 15.48 -18.91
CA ARG A 80 -29.45 16.17 -17.70
C ARG A 80 -30.58 15.40 -17.03
N GLY A 81 -31.58 14.94 -17.78
CA GLY A 81 -32.67 14.13 -17.25
C GLY A 81 -32.15 12.84 -16.59
N ILE A 82 -31.27 12.10 -17.27
CA ILE A 82 -30.63 10.89 -16.74
C ILE A 82 -29.85 11.23 -15.47
N LYS A 83 -29.01 12.28 -15.49
CA LYS A 83 -28.27 12.76 -14.32
C LYS A 83 -29.20 13.12 -13.16
N ASN A 84 -30.33 13.77 -13.41
CA ASN A 84 -31.29 14.16 -12.38
C ASN A 84 -31.91 12.92 -11.71
N TYR A 85 -32.35 11.93 -12.49
CA TYR A 85 -32.85 10.67 -11.93
C TYR A 85 -31.76 9.88 -11.20
N THR A 86 -30.54 9.85 -11.73
CA THR A 86 -29.37 9.26 -11.07
C THR A 86 -29.04 9.95 -9.76
N ALA A 87 -29.05 11.29 -9.73
CA ALA A 87 -28.78 12.07 -8.54
C ALA A 87 -29.87 11.86 -7.49
N GLN A 88 -31.15 11.87 -7.86
CA GLN A 88 -32.26 11.68 -6.92
C GLN A 88 -32.42 10.22 -6.45
N GLY A 89 -31.61 9.28 -6.97
CA GLY A 89 -31.73 7.85 -6.66
C GLY A 89 -33.00 7.21 -7.21
N LEU A 90 -33.62 7.83 -8.22
CA LEU A 90 -34.87 7.41 -8.85
C LEU A 90 -34.62 6.60 -10.14
N VAL A 91 -33.48 5.94 -10.22
CA VAL A 91 -33.03 5.21 -11.42
C VAL A 91 -33.98 4.09 -11.83
N ASP A 92 -34.65 3.43 -10.89
CA ASP A 92 -35.61 2.35 -11.17
C ASP A 92 -37.03 2.86 -11.50
N GLN A 93 -37.28 4.17 -11.49
CA GLN A 93 -38.60 4.70 -11.84
C GLN A 93 -38.91 4.53 -13.34
N ALA A 94 -40.17 4.24 -13.66
CA ALA A 94 -40.64 4.07 -15.04
C ALA A 94 -40.28 5.23 -15.96
N ALA A 95 -40.31 6.48 -15.47
CA ALA A 95 -39.91 7.67 -16.23
C ALA A 95 -38.40 7.67 -16.56
N SER A 96 -37.55 7.25 -15.61
CA SER A 96 -36.10 7.17 -15.81
C SER A 96 -35.72 6.04 -16.78
N VAL A 97 -36.36 4.88 -16.65
CA VAL A 97 -36.15 3.74 -17.57
C VAL A 97 -36.65 4.10 -18.97
N SER A 98 -37.80 4.77 -19.08
CA SER A 98 -38.35 5.27 -20.35
C SER A 98 -37.42 6.28 -21.02
N LEU A 99 -36.80 7.19 -20.26
CA LEU A 99 -35.80 8.12 -20.76
C LEU A 99 -34.56 7.39 -21.28
N PHE A 100 -34.08 6.38 -20.57
CA PHE A 100 -32.94 5.55 -20.99
C PHE A 100 -33.20 4.90 -22.36
N TYR A 101 -34.32 4.18 -22.51
CA TYR A 101 -34.65 3.52 -23.78
C TYR A 101 -34.89 4.52 -24.91
N SER A 102 -35.59 5.64 -24.64
CA SER A 102 -35.81 6.68 -25.65
C SER A 102 -34.49 7.29 -26.13
N THR A 103 -33.54 7.50 -25.22
CA THR A 103 -32.22 8.05 -25.51
C THR A 103 -31.34 7.04 -26.25
N ALA A 104 -31.41 5.76 -25.86
CA ALA A 104 -30.74 4.66 -26.55
C ALA A 104 -31.19 4.57 -28.02
N THR A 105 -32.51 4.50 -28.25
CA THR A 105 -33.08 4.45 -29.60
C THR A 105 -32.76 5.71 -30.40
N PHE A 106 -32.72 6.87 -29.77
CA PHE A 106 -32.33 8.11 -30.44
C PHE A 106 -30.87 8.04 -30.90
N LEU A 107 -29.95 7.60 -30.03
CA LEU A 107 -28.53 7.44 -30.37
C LEU A 107 -28.28 6.41 -31.48
N GLU A 108 -29.06 5.31 -31.53
CA GLU A 108 -28.98 4.33 -32.62
C GLU A 108 -29.40 4.88 -33.98
N ARG A 109 -30.44 5.73 -33.99
CA ARG A 109 -31.02 6.30 -35.23
C ARG A 109 -30.32 7.58 -35.69
N LEU A 110 -29.58 8.23 -34.81
CA LEU A 110 -28.95 9.51 -35.09
C LEU A 110 -27.66 9.31 -35.90
N GLU A 111 -27.59 9.91 -37.09
CA GLU A 111 -26.31 10.07 -37.78
C GLU A 111 -25.41 11.00 -36.95
N LEU A 112 -24.38 10.46 -36.29
CA LEU A 112 -23.39 11.22 -35.51
C LEU A 112 -22.45 12.06 -36.43
N LYS A 113 -23.04 12.99 -37.18
CA LYS A 113 -22.37 13.97 -38.03
C LYS A 113 -22.30 15.31 -37.29
N GLY A 114 -21.14 15.98 -37.36
CA GLY A 114 -20.86 17.22 -36.65
C GLY A 114 -20.34 17.02 -35.22
N ASP A 115 -19.33 17.80 -34.84
CA ASP A 115 -18.57 17.61 -33.60
C ASP A 115 -19.41 17.84 -32.32
N LYS A 116 -20.42 18.72 -32.41
CA LYS A 116 -21.36 19.03 -31.33
C LYS A 116 -22.21 17.81 -30.94
N VAL A 117 -22.71 17.08 -31.94
CA VAL A 117 -23.57 15.90 -31.73
C VAL A 117 -22.74 14.73 -31.21
N ARG A 118 -21.53 14.53 -31.73
CA ARG A 118 -20.59 13.51 -31.25
C ARG A 118 -20.19 13.71 -29.79
N SER A 119 -19.89 14.96 -29.41
CA SER A 119 -19.52 15.31 -28.03
C SER A 119 -20.70 15.11 -27.06
N ALA A 120 -21.90 15.56 -27.45
CA ALA A 120 -23.10 15.36 -26.65
C ALA A 120 -23.44 13.86 -26.48
N ALA A 121 -23.23 13.04 -27.51
CA ALA A 121 -23.42 11.59 -27.45
C ALA A 121 -22.47 10.89 -26.46
N LEU A 122 -21.20 11.29 -26.40
CA LEU A 122 -20.24 10.77 -25.40
C LEU A 122 -20.67 11.11 -23.96
N ILE A 123 -21.15 12.34 -23.75
CA ILE A 123 -21.65 12.78 -22.43
C ILE A 123 -22.87 11.96 -22.02
N VAL A 124 -23.80 11.72 -22.95
CA VAL A 124 -24.97 10.86 -22.70
C VAL A 124 -24.54 9.45 -22.34
N LEU A 125 -23.55 8.87 -23.02
CA LEU A 125 -23.05 7.53 -22.70
C LEU A 125 -22.45 7.45 -21.30
N ASP A 126 -21.65 8.42 -20.87
CA ASP A 126 -21.13 8.48 -19.49
C ASP A 126 -22.27 8.54 -18.46
N ARG A 127 -23.34 9.31 -18.74
CA ARG A 127 -24.51 9.38 -17.84
C ARG A 127 -25.30 8.09 -17.84
N MET A 128 -25.45 7.44 -18.99
CA MET A 128 -26.09 6.12 -19.10
C MET A 128 -25.28 5.05 -18.37
N GLU A 129 -23.95 5.07 -18.42
CA GLU A 129 -23.06 4.14 -17.68
C GLU A 129 -23.27 4.27 -16.16
N LYS A 130 -23.20 5.50 -15.66
CA LYS A 130 -23.42 5.80 -14.24
C LYS A 130 -24.83 5.47 -13.79
N TRP A 131 -25.80 5.59 -14.69
CA TRP A 131 -27.17 5.18 -14.43
C TRP A 131 -27.29 3.65 -14.38
N THR A 132 -26.66 2.92 -15.32
CA THR A 132 -26.65 1.45 -15.33
C THR A 132 -25.98 0.85 -14.10
N ASP A 133 -24.96 1.51 -13.56
CA ASP A 133 -24.26 1.09 -12.33
C ASP A 133 -25.12 1.17 -11.07
N LEU A 134 -26.16 2.01 -11.07
CA LEU A 134 -26.92 2.37 -9.87
C LEU A 134 -28.29 1.69 -9.76
N ARG A 135 -28.76 1.04 -10.82
CA ARG A 135 -30.08 0.39 -10.88
C ARG A 135 -30.16 -0.88 -10.05
N SER A 136 -31.38 -1.21 -9.62
CA SER A 136 -31.69 -2.50 -9.01
C SER A 136 -31.67 -3.62 -10.05
N ILE A 137 -31.31 -4.83 -9.63
CA ILE A 137 -31.17 -5.97 -10.52
C ILE A 137 -32.53 -6.66 -10.66
N ASP A 138 -33.14 -6.55 -11.84
CA ASP A 138 -34.41 -7.17 -12.22
C ASP A 138 -34.28 -7.99 -13.52
N GLU A 139 -35.34 -8.66 -13.95
CA GLU A 139 -35.34 -9.51 -15.16
C GLU A 139 -35.02 -8.74 -16.45
N ARG A 140 -35.35 -7.44 -16.51
CA ARG A 140 -35.08 -6.55 -17.65
C ARG A 140 -33.64 -6.05 -17.67
N SER A 141 -32.88 -6.32 -16.62
CA SER A 141 -31.57 -5.72 -16.45
C SER A 141 -30.57 -6.19 -17.51
N MET A 142 -30.63 -7.46 -17.92
CA MET A 142 -29.76 -8.01 -18.96
C MET A 142 -29.93 -7.33 -20.32
N ASP A 143 -31.15 -6.91 -20.66
CA ASP A 143 -31.43 -6.30 -21.98
C ASP A 143 -30.87 -4.87 -22.05
N ILE A 144 -30.96 -4.13 -20.95
CA ILE A 144 -30.39 -2.78 -20.81
C ILE A 144 -28.86 -2.82 -20.90
N ASP A 145 -28.19 -3.79 -20.26
CA ASP A 145 -26.73 -3.90 -20.30
C ASP A 145 -26.24 -4.20 -21.73
N LYS A 146 -26.89 -5.15 -22.42
CA LYS A 146 -26.58 -5.50 -23.81
C LYS A 146 -26.79 -4.32 -24.76
N LEU A 147 -27.89 -3.60 -24.58
CA LEU A 147 -28.20 -2.40 -25.37
C LEU A 147 -27.13 -1.31 -25.15
N PHE A 148 -26.73 -1.09 -23.90
CA PHE A 148 -25.71 -0.11 -23.56
C PHE A 148 -24.33 -0.47 -24.13
N GLU A 149 -23.93 -1.74 -24.05
CA GLU A 149 -22.67 -2.24 -24.62
C GLU A 149 -22.63 -2.04 -26.14
N GLY A 150 -23.74 -2.33 -26.85
CA GLY A 150 -23.87 -2.07 -28.29
C GLY A 150 -23.76 -0.59 -28.66
N LEU A 151 -24.37 0.28 -27.86
CA LEU A 151 -24.25 1.74 -28.01
C LEU A 151 -22.84 2.26 -27.76
N GLN A 152 -22.17 1.78 -26.71
CA GLN A 152 -20.79 2.18 -26.41
C GLN A 152 -19.86 1.86 -27.57
N ASN A 153 -19.99 0.69 -28.18
CA ASN A 153 -19.17 0.30 -29.34
C ASN A 153 -19.44 1.23 -30.54
N THR A 154 -20.71 1.52 -30.81
CA THR A 154 -21.12 2.35 -31.96
C THR A 154 -20.66 3.81 -31.86
N VAL A 155 -20.68 4.41 -30.66
CA VAL A 155 -20.28 5.82 -30.44
C VAL A 155 -18.77 5.94 -30.28
N LYS A 156 -18.10 5.00 -29.58
CA LYS A 156 -16.64 5.02 -29.37
C LYS A 156 -15.86 4.85 -30.68
N GLU A 157 -16.38 4.09 -31.64
CA GLU A 157 -15.78 4.00 -32.99
C GLU A 157 -15.80 5.32 -33.77
N LYS A 158 -16.68 6.27 -33.41
CA LYS A 158 -16.99 7.46 -34.22
C LYS A 158 -16.58 8.80 -33.60
N ALA A 159 -16.03 8.82 -32.38
CA ALA A 159 -15.65 10.05 -31.68
C ALA A 159 -14.21 9.98 -31.15
N SER A 160 -13.29 10.76 -31.73
CA SER A 160 -11.89 10.84 -31.31
C SER A 160 -11.62 12.09 -30.47
N PHE A 161 -10.92 11.91 -29.34
CA PHE A 161 -10.54 12.95 -28.36
C PHE A 161 -9.75 14.13 -28.98
N ARG A 162 -9.02 13.88 -30.07
CA ARG A 162 -8.25 14.88 -30.82
C ARG A 162 -9.12 15.97 -31.45
N ILE A 163 -10.29 15.60 -31.98
CA ILE A 163 -11.22 16.54 -32.64
C ILE A 163 -11.81 17.53 -31.63
N PHE A 164 -11.94 17.13 -30.35
CA PHE A 164 -12.45 17.99 -29.28
C PHE A 164 -11.44 19.08 -28.85
N CYS A 165 -10.12 18.78 -28.89
CA CYS A 165 -9.08 19.76 -28.61
C CYS A 165 -8.91 20.74 -29.80
N GLU A 166 -8.94 20.23 -31.03
CA GLU A 166 -8.94 21.06 -32.25
C GLU A 166 -10.17 21.98 -32.31
N TYR A 167 -11.33 21.57 -31.76
CA TYR A 167 -12.56 22.37 -31.66
C TYR A 167 -12.47 23.59 -30.72
N LEU A 168 -11.73 23.50 -29.60
CA LEU A 168 -11.57 24.61 -28.65
C LEU A 168 -10.62 25.71 -29.16
N CYS A 169 -9.62 25.31 -29.97
CA CYS A 169 -8.60 26.22 -30.49
C CYS A 169 -8.99 26.88 -31.83
N SER A 170 -9.94 26.33 -32.59
CA SER A 170 -10.18 26.72 -33.99
C SER A 170 -11.32 27.71 -34.27
N ASN A 171 -12.19 28.05 -33.31
CA ASN A 171 -13.37 28.89 -33.61
C ASN A 171 -13.52 30.13 -32.69
N ASP A 172 -13.76 31.28 -33.33
CA ASP A 172 -14.28 32.51 -32.73
C ASP A 172 -15.77 32.32 -32.40
N TYR A 173 -16.14 32.35 -31.12
CA TYR A 173 -17.54 32.23 -30.71
C TYR A 173 -18.13 33.60 -30.37
N SER A 174 -19.32 33.88 -30.91
CA SER A 174 -20.25 34.82 -30.29
C SER A 174 -20.84 34.19 -29.01
N LEU A 175 -20.88 34.97 -27.93
CA LEU A 175 -21.35 34.62 -26.59
C LEU A 175 -22.82 34.15 -26.58
N ASN A 176 -23.07 32.84 -26.66
CA ASN A 176 -24.41 32.26 -26.45
C ASN A 176 -24.37 31.11 -25.42
N PHE A 177 -25.45 30.97 -24.64
CA PHE A 177 -25.63 30.09 -23.47
C PHE A 177 -25.16 28.63 -23.66
N CYS A 178 -25.36 28.04 -24.84
CA CYS A 178 -24.92 26.67 -25.14
C CYS A 178 -23.39 26.48 -25.14
N SER A 179 -22.63 27.52 -25.49
CA SER A 179 -21.16 27.47 -25.55
C SER A 179 -20.55 27.46 -24.14
N CYS A 180 -21.09 28.29 -23.23
CA CYS A 180 -20.66 28.34 -21.83
C CYS A 180 -20.99 27.03 -21.10
N PHE A 181 -22.15 26.44 -21.37
CA PHE A 181 -22.59 25.18 -20.76
C PHE A 181 -21.74 23.96 -21.16
N LEU A 182 -21.23 23.93 -22.40
CA LEU A 182 -20.33 22.89 -22.90
C LEU A 182 -18.97 22.91 -22.18
N ILE A 183 -18.43 24.11 -21.96
CA ILE A 183 -17.14 24.32 -21.29
C ILE A 183 -17.25 23.94 -19.80
N GLU A 184 -18.29 24.41 -19.11
CA GLU A 184 -18.53 24.13 -17.69
C GLU A 184 -18.78 22.64 -17.41
N SER A 185 -19.54 21.96 -18.28
CA SER A 185 -19.81 20.52 -18.18
C SER A 185 -18.57 19.67 -18.44
N PHE A 186 -17.64 20.12 -19.29
CA PHE A 186 -16.36 19.45 -19.55
C PHE A 186 -15.41 19.55 -18.35
N PHE A 187 -15.24 20.74 -17.76
CA PHE A 187 -14.43 20.92 -16.54
C PHE A 187 -14.92 20.02 -15.38
N GLN A 188 -16.25 19.85 -15.25
CA GLN A 188 -16.83 18.91 -14.29
C GLN A 188 -16.64 17.41 -14.65
N LEU A 189 -16.32 17.09 -15.91
CA LEU A 189 -16.18 15.71 -16.42
C LEU A 189 -14.76 15.16 -16.30
N VAL A 190 -13.74 16.02 -16.45
CA VAL A 190 -12.32 15.67 -16.28
C VAL A 190 -11.82 15.82 -14.83
N ASP A 191 -12.72 16.08 -13.88
CA ASP A 191 -12.37 16.46 -12.49
C ASP A 191 -11.36 17.63 -12.46
N TRP A 192 -11.47 18.49 -13.47
CA TRP A 192 -10.57 19.59 -13.76
C TRP A 192 -11.29 20.84 -13.28
N GLY A 193 -10.99 21.27 -12.06
CA GLY A 193 -11.44 22.58 -11.62
C GLY A 193 -10.92 23.66 -12.60
N PRO A 194 -11.55 24.84 -12.71
CA PRO A 194 -11.07 25.94 -13.54
C PRO A 194 -9.79 26.60 -12.98
N LYS A 195 -8.88 25.80 -12.44
CA LYS A 195 -7.62 26.20 -11.82
C LYS A 195 -6.51 26.02 -12.85
N LYS A 196 -5.72 27.07 -13.06
CA LYS A 196 -4.42 27.09 -13.74
C LYS A 196 -3.60 25.85 -13.34
N ASP A 197 -3.65 24.77 -14.10
CA ASP A 197 -2.76 23.63 -13.92
C ASP A 197 -1.75 23.62 -15.07
N ARG A 198 -0.59 24.24 -14.82
CA ARG A 198 0.50 24.38 -15.80
C ARG A 198 1.11 23.04 -16.20
N PHE A 199 0.73 21.94 -15.56
CA PHE A 199 1.23 20.61 -15.89
C PHE A 199 0.52 20.00 -17.12
N PHE A 200 -0.63 20.52 -17.57
CA PHE A 200 -1.46 19.86 -18.60
C PHE A 200 -1.66 20.61 -19.91
N MET A 201 -1.11 21.82 -20.04
CA MET A 201 -1.22 22.61 -21.26
C MET A 201 0.14 23.21 -21.62
N ASN A 202 0.42 23.33 -22.91
CA ASN A 202 1.47 24.23 -23.35
C ASN A 202 1.07 25.68 -22.98
N ASN A 203 2.05 26.58 -22.88
CA ASN A 203 1.79 27.95 -22.42
C ASN A 203 0.79 28.69 -23.33
N ASP A 204 0.80 28.39 -24.64
CA ASP A 204 -0.04 29.08 -25.63
C ASP A 204 -1.52 28.69 -25.48
N ASP A 205 -1.85 27.39 -25.36
CA ASP A 205 -3.20 26.89 -25.14
C ASP A 205 -3.75 27.32 -23.77
N HIS A 206 -2.88 27.33 -22.75
CA HIS A 206 -3.22 27.83 -21.43
C HIS A 206 -3.59 29.32 -21.47
N ASP A 207 -2.79 30.15 -22.13
CA ASP A 207 -3.02 31.59 -22.21
C ASP A 207 -4.25 31.92 -23.06
N VAL A 208 -4.54 31.15 -24.11
CA VAL A 208 -5.79 31.23 -24.88
C VAL A 208 -7.00 30.88 -24.01
N ILE A 209 -6.95 29.78 -23.25
CA ILE A 209 -8.07 29.33 -22.41
C ILE A 209 -8.30 30.27 -21.24
N VAL A 210 -7.23 30.73 -20.57
CA VAL A 210 -7.32 31.70 -19.46
C VAL A 210 -7.77 33.06 -19.97
N GLY A 211 -7.32 33.51 -21.14
CA GLY A 211 -7.82 34.73 -21.78
C GLY A 211 -9.31 34.64 -22.08
N LYS A 212 -9.77 33.49 -22.62
CA LYS A 212 -11.20 33.25 -22.88
C LYS A 212 -12.02 33.13 -21.59
N LEU A 213 -11.55 32.43 -20.56
CA LEU A 213 -12.24 32.35 -19.26
C LEU A 213 -12.30 33.70 -18.56
N GLY A 214 -11.22 34.50 -18.62
CA GLY A 214 -11.18 35.87 -18.11
C GLY A 214 -12.17 36.80 -18.83
N SER A 215 -12.41 36.56 -20.13
CA SER A 215 -13.45 37.27 -20.88
C SER A 215 -14.89 36.85 -20.51
N MET A 216 -15.09 35.59 -20.08
CA MET A 216 -16.41 35.04 -19.71
C MET A 216 -16.84 35.34 -18.28
N TYR A 217 -15.91 35.31 -17.33
CA TYR A 217 -16.21 35.40 -15.89
C TYR A 217 -15.60 36.65 -15.22
N GLY A 218 -15.02 37.56 -16.01
CA GLY A 218 -14.19 38.66 -15.52
C GLY A 218 -12.82 38.16 -15.03
N ASN A 219 -12.01 39.05 -14.43
CA ASN A 219 -10.75 38.66 -13.80
C ASN A 219 -11.01 37.58 -12.74
N MET A 220 -10.86 36.31 -13.12
CA MET A 220 -10.85 35.18 -12.21
C MET A 220 -9.59 35.28 -11.36
N HIS A 221 -9.63 36.12 -10.32
CA HIS A 221 -8.68 36.03 -9.23
C HIS A 221 -8.90 34.66 -8.59
N ILE A 222 -8.00 33.72 -8.88
CA ILE A 222 -7.92 32.47 -8.15
C ILE A 222 -7.56 32.86 -6.72
N ALA A 223 -8.56 32.87 -5.84
CA ALA A 223 -8.33 33.07 -4.43
C ALA A 223 -7.30 32.01 -3.98
N GLN A 224 -6.19 32.48 -3.42
CA GLN A 224 -5.27 31.59 -2.72
C GLN A 224 -6.11 30.84 -1.68
N PRO A 225 -5.96 29.51 -1.55
CA PRO A 225 -6.63 28.80 -0.49
C PRO A 225 -6.26 29.47 0.85
N PRO A 226 -7.23 29.67 1.75
CA PRO A 226 -6.96 30.32 3.03
C PRO A 226 -5.87 29.56 3.81
N GLU A 227 -5.16 30.24 4.71
CA GLU A 227 -3.98 29.69 5.38
C GLU A 227 -4.25 28.37 6.13
N ASP A 228 -5.49 28.16 6.58
CA ASP A 228 -5.94 26.99 7.33
C ASP A 228 -6.43 25.83 6.45
N TYR A 229 -6.52 26.02 5.13
CA TYR A 229 -7.13 25.05 4.20
C TYR A 229 -6.47 23.65 4.23
N TYR A 230 -5.16 23.59 4.48
CA TYR A 230 -4.38 22.35 4.51
C TYR A 230 -4.18 21.74 5.90
N LYS A 231 -4.66 22.43 6.96
CA LYS A 231 -4.51 22.03 8.36
C LYS A 231 -5.39 20.83 8.74
N TYR A 232 -5.19 20.29 9.94
CA TYR A 232 -6.06 19.27 10.52
C TYR A 232 -7.40 19.86 10.95
N PRO A 233 -8.49 19.07 10.94
CA PRO A 233 -9.78 19.55 11.40
C PRO A 233 -9.70 19.88 12.90
N SER A 234 -10.18 21.07 13.28
CA SER A 234 -10.18 21.57 14.67
C SER A 234 -11.02 20.70 15.62
N THR A 235 -11.94 19.91 15.08
CA THR A 235 -12.79 18.97 15.84
C THR A 235 -12.04 17.73 16.34
N SER A 236 -10.85 17.43 15.81
CA SER A 236 -10.09 16.24 16.23
C SER A 236 -9.30 16.49 17.52
N LYS A 237 -9.78 15.91 18.63
CA LYS A 237 -9.16 16.06 19.97
C LYS A 237 -7.70 15.59 20.03
N LEU A 238 -7.30 14.62 19.19
CA LEU A 238 -5.96 14.04 19.24
C LEU A 238 -4.90 14.89 18.53
N VAL A 239 -5.29 15.65 17.50
CA VAL A 239 -4.34 16.36 16.62
C VAL A 239 -4.57 17.86 16.54
N ALA A 240 -5.59 18.41 17.20
CA ALA A 240 -5.86 19.85 17.20
C ALA A 240 -4.64 20.68 17.67
N GLU A 241 -3.92 20.21 18.68
CA GLU A 241 -2.69 20.85 19.17
C GLU A 241 -1.57 20.90 18.11
N LEU A 242 -1.55 19.98 17.16
CA LEU A 242 -0.52 19.91 16.11
C LEU A 242 -0.69 20.99 15.03
N ASN A 243 -1.85 21.65 14.96
CA ASN A 243 -2.05 22.80 14.08
C ASN A 243 -1.24 24.02 14.53
N PHE A 244 -0.87 24.08 15.81
CA PHE A 244 -0.06 25.15 16.37
C PHE A 244 1.43 24.76 16.36
N PRO A 245 2.30 25.58 15.74
CA PRO A 245 3.73 25.29 15.71
C PRO A 245 4.33 25.36 17.12
N ALA A 246 5.34 24.54 17.37
CA ALA A 246 6.15 24.68 18.58
C ALA A 246 6.75 26.10 18.66
N THR A 247 6.87 26.61 19.88
CA THR A 247 7.57 27.88 20.11
C THR A 247 9.04 27.75 19.69
N THR A 248 9.68 28.87 19.36
CA THR A 248 11.09 28.88 18.96
C THR A 248 12.01 28.31 20.04
N THR A 249 11.61 28.41 21.32
CA THR A 249 12.33 27.86 22.47
C THR A 249 12.13 26.36 22.66
N GLU A 250 10.96 25.81 22.31
CA GLU A 250 10.68 24.38 22.42
C GLU A 250 11.22 23.56 21.24
N TYR A 251 11.28 24.18 20.06
CA TYR A 251 11.63 23.51 18.82
C TYR A 251 13.13 23.19 18.72
N ARG A 252 13.47 21.91 18.65
CA ARG A 252 14.88 21.43 18.63
C ARG A 252 15.48 21.34 17.22
N GLY A 253 14.93 22.09 16.27
CA GLY A 253 15.29 22.06 14.86
C GLY A 253 14.69 20.87 14.09
N SER A 254 14.55 21.04 12.79
CA SER A 254 13.97 20.07 11.86
C SER A 254 14.70 18.73 11.91
N PRO A 255 14.01 17.61 12.12
CA PRO A 255 14.64 16.29 12.15
C PRO A 255 15.19 15.85 10.78
N PHE A 256 14.82 16.56 9.70
CA PHE A 256 15.13 16.17 8.32
C PHE A 256 16.29 16.96 7.70
N THR A 257 16.76 18.03 8.34
CA THR A 257 17.89 18.84 7.85
C THR A 257 19.21 18.10 8.04
N CYS A 258 19.90 17.81 6.94
CA CYS A 258 21.26 17.28 6.92
C CYS A 258 22.27 18.42 6.80
N SER A 259 23.29 18.43 7.66
CA SER A 259 24.35 19.43 7.62
C SER A 259 25.20 19.31 6.35
N GLY A 260 25.48 20.43 5.70
CA GLY A 260 26.39 20.49 4.55
C GLY A 260 25.74 20.28 3.18
N LEU A 261 24.41 20.11 3.11
CA LEU A 261 23.67 20.16 1.84
C LEU A 261 23.10 21.57 1.62
N CYS A 262 23.37 22.15 0.45
CA CYS A 262 22.74 23.37 -0.01
C CYS A 262 21.68 23.09 -1.10
N GLU A 263 20.99 24.14 -1.54
CA GLU A 263 19.94 24.03 -2.57
C GLU A 263 20.46 23.36 -3.86
N THR A 264 21.67 23.69 -4.30
CA THR A 264 22.26 23.10 -5.51
C THR A 264 22.57 21.61 -5.35
N ASP A 265 22.94 21.17 -4.15
CA ASP A 265 23.18 19.74 -3.88
C ASP A 265 21.88 18.95 -3.93
N TYR A 266 20.82 19.47 -3.32
CA TYR A 266 19.49 18.86 -3.39
C TYR A 266 18.97 18.82 -4.83
N LEU A 267 19.15 19.89 -5.60
CA LEU A 267 18.75 19.92 -7.01
C LEU A 267 19.51 18.87 -7.84
N LYS A 268 20.82 18.72 -7.61
CA LYS A 268 21.62 17.69 -8.27
C LYS A 268 21.09 16.30 -7.93
N LYS A 269 20.87 15.99 -6.65
CA LYS A 269 20.32 14.71 -6.20
C LYS A 269 18.93 14.45 -6.76
N PHE A 270 18.10 15.48 -6.89
CA PHE A 270 16.78 15.38 -7.51
C PHE A 270 16.87 15.00 -8.99
N LYS A 271 17.74 15.66 -9.78
CA LYS A 271 17.94 15.30 -11.19
C LYS A 271 18.47 13.88 -11.35
N GLU A 272 19.40 13.46 -10.49
CA GLU A 272 19.88 12.08 -10.43
C GLU A 272 18.75 11.10 -10.09
N GLN A 273 17.93 11.40 -9.09
CA GLN A 273 16.77 10.59 -8.70
C GLN A 273 15.75 10.48 -9.84
N GLN A 274 15.43 11.56 -10.56
CA GLN A 274 14.55 11.52 -11.72
C GLN A 274 15.12 10.67 -12.86
N ALA A 275 16.42 10.75 -13.11
CA ALA A 275 17.09 9.93 -14.12
C ALA A 275 17.05 8.43 -13.76
N VAL A 276 17.25 8.09 -12.48
CA VAL A 276 17.13 6.72 -11.98
C VAL A 276 15.68 6.24 -12.06
N GLU A 277 14.69 7.06 -11.70
CA GLU A 277 13.27 6.72 -11.87
C GLU A 277 12.89 6.47 -13.33
N ALA A 278 13.45 7.24 -14.27
CA ALA A 278 13.23 7.07 -15.70
C ALA A 278 13.90 5.80 -16.29
N SER A 279 14.94 5.26 -15.65
CA SER A 279 15.61 4.04 -16.13
C SER A 279 14.87 2.75 -15.74
N HIS A 280 13.92 2.81 -14.81
CA HIS A 280 13.19 1.71 -14.16
C HIS A 280 14.03 0.70 -13.36
N LEU A 281 15.32 0.58 -13.69
CA LEU A 281 16.26 -0.37 -13.11
C LEU A 281 17.55 0.35 -12.71
N LEU A 282 18.00 0.08 -11.49
CA LEU A 282 19.34 0.41 -11.03
C LEU A 282 20.27 -0.76 -11.35
N ARG A 283 21.40 -0.46 -12.01
CA ARG A 283 22.46 -1.43 -12.29
C ARG A 283 23.56 -1.25 -11.24
N VAL A 284 23.86 -2.31 -10.50
CA VAL A 284 24.91 -2.32 -9.49
C VAL A 284 25.94 -3.38 -9.86
N ARG A 285 27.24 -3.05 -9.77
CA ARG A 285 28.29 -3.99 -10.14
C ARG A 285 28.25 -5.22 -9.23
N ASN A 286 28.29 -6.42 -9.81
CA ASN A 286 28.31 -7.67 -9.07
C ASN A 286 29.69 -7.90 -8.42
N PHE A 287 29.83 -7.50 -7.17
CA PHE A 287 31.07 -7.65 -6.41
C PHE A 287 31.43 -9.12 -6.11
N CYS A 288 30.48 -10.05 -6.25
CA CYS A 288 30.69 -11.49 -6.08
C CYS A 288 31.21 -12.20 -7.34
N ARG A 289 31.31 -11.49 -8.47
CA ARG A 289 31.79 -12.08 -9.73
C ARG A 289 33.26 -12.52 -9.57
N LYS A 290 33.50 -13.83 -9.70
CA LYS A 290 34.83 -14.44 -9.75
C LYS A 290 35.17 -15.00 -11.14
N SER A 291 34.17 -15.17 -12.00
CA SER A 291 34.36 -15.73 -13.35
C SER A 291 35.14 -14.78 -14.27
N LYS A 292 36.17 -15.32 -14.92
CA LYS A 292 36.95 -14.65 -15.97
C LYS A 292 36.37 -14.87 -17.38
N LYS A 293 35.30 -15.67 -17.51
CA LYS A 293 34.62 -15.91 -18.80
C LYS A 293 33.83 -14.68 -19.24
N ILE A 294 33.32 -14.70 -20.47
CA ILE A 294 32.35 -13.69 -20.93
C ILE A 294 31.18 -13.62 -19.95
N SER A 295 30.62 -12.43 -19.74
CA SER A 295 29.52 -12.26 -18.80
C SER A 295 28.23 -12.91 -19.32
N ALA A 296 27.34 -13.27 -18.41
CA ALA A 296 26.03 -13.83 -18.75
C ALA A 296 25.23 -12.86 -19.64
N GLU A 297 25.33 -11.55 -19.40
CA GLU A 297 24.69 -10.52 -20.24
C GLU A 297 25.16 -10.63 -21.70
N LYS A 298 26.48 -10.67 -21.93
CA LYS A 298 27.04 -10.80 -23.28
C LYS A 298 26.66 -12.11 -23.96
N LEU A 299 26.50 -13.18 -23.18
CA LEU A 299 26.05 -14.48 -23.67
C LEU A 299 24.57 -14.45 -24.09
N LEU A 300 23.70 -13.77 -23.32
CA LEU A 300 22.32 -13.52 -23.70
C LEU A 300 22.20 -12.62 -24.94
N GLU A 301 23.07 -11.61 -25.07
CA GLU A 301 23.17 -10.75 -26.25
C GLU A 301 23.56 -11.55 -27.50
N GLN A 302 24.55 -12.45 -27.40
CA GLN A 302 24.98 -13.34 -28.49
C GLN A 302 23.85 -14.26 -28.99
N TRP A 303 22.93 -14.66 -28.12
CA TRP A 303 21.76 -15.46 -28.51
C TRP A 303 20.64 -14.64 -29.16
N GLY A 304 20.79 -13.32 -29.23
CA GLY A 304 19.90 -12.44 -29.99
C GLY A 304 18.49 -12.30 -29.40
N TRP A 305 18.30 -12.54 -28.10
CA TRP A 305 16.97 -12.53 -27.46
C TRP A 305 16.20 -11.23 -27.70
N GLN A 306 16.86 -10.07 -27.60
CA GLN A 306 16.23 -8.77 -27.87
C GLN A 306 15.70 -8.67 -29.31
N LYS A 307 16.51 -9.08 -30.30
CA LYS A 307 16.13 -9.05 -31.71
C LYS A 307 15.00 -10.04 -32.01
N SER A 308 15.03 -11.23 -31.41
CA SER A 308 13.94 -12.20 -31.51
C SER A 308 12.64 -11.66 -30.92
N LEU A 309 12.70 -10.95 -29.79
CA LEU A 309 11.55 -10.28 -29.18
C LEU A 309 10.98 -9.19 -30.10
N GLU A 310 11.82 -8.34 -30.67
CA GLU A 310 11.41 -7.27 -31.60
C GLU A 310 10.63 -7.80 -32.80
N VAL A 311 11.15 -8.85 -33.45
CA VAL A 311 10.49 -9.51 -34.59
C VAL A 311 9.15 -10.12 -34.16
N LEU A 312 9.11 -10.79 -32.99
CA LEU A 312 7.89 -11.41 -32.48
C LEU A 312 6.83 -10.40 -32.06
N ILE A 313 7.21 -9.32 -31.39
CA ILE A 313 6.30 -8.22 -30.99
C ILE A 313 5.67 -7.62 -32.25
N SER A 314 6.50 -7.23 -33.22
CA SER A 314 6.03 -6.63 -34.48
C SER A 314 5.04 -7.53 -35.22
N LYS A 315 5.32 -8.83 -35.27
CA LYS A 315 4.41 -9.82 -35.89
C LYS A 315 3.14 -10.06 -35.09
N LYS A 316 3.23 -10.19 -33.76
CA LYS A 316 2.08 -10.60 -32.94
C LYS A 316 1.14 -9.47 -32.59
N VAL A 317 1.62 -8.23 -32.59
CA VAL A 317 0.76 -7.05 -32.38
C VAL A 317 -0.26 -6.90 -33.52
N THR A 318 0.13 -7.14 -34.77
CA THR A 318 -0.79 -7.06 -35.92
C THR A 318 -1.83 -8.19 -35.93
N GLU A 319 -1.52 -9.34 -35.33
CA GLU A 319 -2.41 -10.49 -35.17
C GLU A 319 -3.35 -10.37 -33.94
N LEU A 320 -3.19 -9.37 -33.07
CA LEU A 320 -4.00 -9.21 -31.86
C LEU A 320 -5.47 -8.93 -32.21
N ARG A 321 -6.37 -9.77 -31.69
CA ARG A 321 -7.83 -9.58 -31.80
C ARG A 321 -8.38 -8.57 -30.79
N HIS A 322 -7.68 -8.37 -29.66
CA HIS A 322 -8.11 -7.45 -28.62
C HIS A 322 -7.81 -6.00 -29.03
N PHE A 323 -8.84 -5.27 -29.48
CA PHE A 323 -8.69 -3.95 -30.10
C PHE A 323 -7.96 -2.93 -29.21
N SER A 324 -8.29 -2.86 -27.91
CA SER A 324 -7.66 -1.91 -26.98
C SER A 324 -6.15 -2.13 -26.88
N LEU A 325 -5.72 -3.34 -26.50
CA LEU A 325 -4.31 -3.71 -26.38
C LEU A 325 -3.52 -3.53 -27.68
N ARG A 326 -4.13 -3.88 -28.82
CA ARG A 326 -3.55 -3.66 -30.15
C ARG A 326 -3.30 -2.17 -30.41
N SER A 327 -4.30 -1.32 -30.19
CA SER A 327 -4.19 0.13 -30.39
C SER A 327 -3.09 0.74 -29.51
N TYR A 328 -2.95 0.28 -28.27
CA TYR A 328 -1.86 0.70 -27.39
C TYR A 328 -0.49 0.34 -27.97
N LEU A 329 -0.28 -0.93 -28.33
CA LEU A 329 1.03 -1.41 -28.78
C LEU A 329 1.42 -0.93 -30.18
N GLU A 330 0.46 -0.71 -31.09
CA GLU A 330 0.71 -0.15 -32.43
C GLU A 330 1.20 1.31 -32.37
N SER A 331 0.89 2.03 -31.29
CA SER A 331 1.32 3.42 -31.10
C SER A 331 2.78 3.58 -30.63
N LEU A 332 3.43 2.48 -30.29
CA LEU A 332 4.77 2.41 -29.68
C LEU A 332 5.79 1.84 -30.66
N ASP A 333 7.05 2.26 -30.49
CA ASP A 333 8.17 1.66 -31.19
C ASP A 333 8.41 0.20 -30.74
N PRO A 334 8.29 -0.80 -31.62
CA PRO A 334 8.55 -2.21 -31.29
C PRO A 334 9.96 -2.47 -30.80
N ALA A 335 10.97 -1.76 -31.32
CA ALA A 335 12.37 -1.95 -30.93
C ALA A 335 12.59 -1.50 -29.48
N LYS A 336 12.04 -0.34 -29.10
CA LYS A 336 12.06 0.13 -27.72
C LYS A 336 11.28 -0.79 -26.78
N CYS A 337 10.11 -1.28 -27.20
CA CYS A 337 9.34 -2.26 -26.43
C CYS A 337 10.15 -3.55 -26.18
N ALA A 338 10.81 -4.09 -27.21
CA ALA A 338 11.65 -5.27 -27.09
C ALA A 338 12.83 -5.05 -26.13
N SER A 339 13.47 -3.88 -26.18
CA SER A 339 14.55 -3.50 -25.26
C SER A 339 14.09 -3.47 -23.80
N LEU A 340 12.93 -2.88 -23.51
CA LEU A 340 12.36 -2.82 -22.15
C LEU A 340 11.99 -4.21 -21.63
N VAL A 341 11.33 -5.03 -22.47
CA VAL A 341 11.01 -6.43 -22.16
C VAL A 341 12.29 -7.22 -21.88
N TYR A 342 13.31 -7.08 -22.73
CA TYR A 342 14.60 -7.75 -22.57
C TYR A 342 15.28 -7.37 -21.26
N SER A 343 15.24 -6.09 -20.87
CA SER A 343 15.80 -5.61 -19.60
C SER A 343 15.11 -6.24 -18.38
N SER A 344 13.78 -6.39 -18.42
CA SER A 344 13.03 -7.10 -17.38
C SER A 344 13.36 -8.60 -17.34
N VAL A 345 13.57 -9.24 -18.50
CA VAL A 345 13.97 -10.65 -18.59
C VAL A 345 15.39 -10.88 -18.05
N ILE A 346 16.36 -10.02 -18.38
CA ILE A 346 17.70 -10.09 -17.81
C ILE A 346 17.64 -9.93 -16.29
N THR A 347 16.83 -8.99 -15.80
CA THR A 347 16.64 -8.77 -14.35
C THR A 347 16.12 -10.04 -13.66
N ALA A 348 15.14 -10.71 -14.27
CA ALA A 348 14.64 -12.00 -13.82
C ALA A 348 15.73 -13.08 -13.80
N CYS A 349 16.59 -13.18 -14.82
CA CYS A 349 17.71 -14.13 -14.85
C CYS A 349 18.81 -13.81 -13.83
N ALA A 350 19.16 -12.54 -13.69
CA ALA A 350 20.19 -12.07 -12.76
C ALA A 350 19.77 -12.23 -11.28
N SER A 351 18.48 -12.47 -11.02
CA SER A 351 17.95 -12.74 -9.68
C SER A 351 18.47 -14.04 -9.06
N GLY A 352 19.11 -14.92 -9.82
CA GLY A 352 19.66 -16.18 -9.31
C GLY A 352 18.59 -17.18 -8.83
N GLN A 353 17.31 -16.86 -9.01
CA GLN A 353 16.18 -17.70 -8.63
C GLN A 353 15.73 -18.56 -9.80
N GLN A 354 15.60 -19.87 -9.56
CA GLN A 354 15.09 -20.78 -10.59
C GLN A 354 13.59 -20.60 -10.83
N TYR A 355 12.83 -20.22 -9.79
CA TYR A 355 11.38 -20.06 -9.86
C TYR A 355 10.99 -18.62 -9.53
N ILE A 356 10.17 -18.03 -10.39
CA ILE A 356 9.69 -16.66 -10.26
C ILE A 356 8.16 -16.69 -10.21
N VAL A 357 7.54 -15.91 -9.33
CA VAL A 357 6.08 -15.84 -9.23
C VAL A 357 5.49 -15.25 -10.52
N PHE A 358 4.48 -15.90 -11.09
CA PHE A 358 3.89 -15.48 -12.38
C PHE A 358 3.37 -14.05 -12.35
N SER A 359 2.61 -13.67 -11.32
CA SER A 359 2.07 -12.31 -11.15
C SER A 359 3.15 -11.23 -11.07
N GLN A 360 4.26 -11.54 -10.41
CA GLN A 360 5.39 -10.63 -10.29
C GLN A 360 6.07 -10.41 -11.65
N LEU A 361 6.29 -11.47 -12.43
CA LEU A 361 6.94 -11.35 -13.73
C LEU A 361 6.05 -10.61 -14.74
N ILE A 362 4.74 -10.90 -14.82
CA ILE A 362 3.85 -10.15 -15.73
C ILE A 362 3.83 -8.66 -15.39
N HIS A 363 3.86 -8.28 -14.10
CA HIS A 363 3.91 -6.89 -13.68
C HIS A 363 5.26 -6.24 -14.06
N MET A 364 6.37 -6.95 -13.88
CA MET A 364 7.72 -6.50 -14.25
C MET A 364 7.87 -6.31 -15.77
N LEU A 365 7.14 -7.09 -16.58
CA LEU A 365 7.12 -6.95 -18.03
C LEU A 365 6.22 -5.79 -18.49
N ALA A 366 5.06 -5.62 -17.86
CA ALA A 366 4.07 -4.62 -18.27
C ALA A 366 4.44 -3.19 -17.85
N SER A 367 4.92 -2.98 -16.62
CA SER A 367 5.13 -1.63 -16.06
C SER A 367 6.01 -0.74 -16.93
N PRO A 368 7.20 -1.18 -17.42
CA PRO A 368 8.05 -0.31 -18.24
C PRO A 368 7.42 0.07 -19.59
N ILE A 369 6.59 -0.81 -20.17
CA ILE A 369 5.88 -0.53 -21.42
C ILE A 369 4.79 0.52 -21.20
N LEU A 370 4.04 0.40 -20.10
CA LEU A 370 3.03 1.39 -19.73
C LEU A 370 3.66 2.76 -19.46
N ASP A 371 4.80 2.79 -18.76
CA ASP A 371 5.53 4.01 -18.49
C ASP A 371 6.11 4.63 -19.78
N PHE A 372 6.59 3.80 -20.72
CA PHE A 372 7.06 4.27 -22.02
C PHE A 372 5.93 4.86 -22.87
N PHE A 373 4.76 4.20 -22.88
CA PHE A 373 3.56 4.75 -23.53
C PHE A 373 3.17 6.09 -22.94
N TYR A 374 3.15 6.16 -21.62
CA TYR A 374 2.83 7.38 -20.89
C TYR A 374 3.80 8.53 -21.23
N ASN A 375 5.11 8.30 -21.15
CA ASN A 375 6.11 9.33 -21.47
C ASN A 375 6.02 9.78 -22.93
N THR A 376 5.76 8.85 -23.85
CA THR A 376 5.54 9.18 -25.27
C THR A 376 4.30 10.05 -25.45
N PHE A 377 3.23 9.76 -24.72
CA PHE A 377 2.00 10.55 -24.73
C PHE A 377 2.25 11.98 -24.22
N VAL A 378 2.92 12.14 -23.08
CA VAL A 378 3.25 13.47 -22.50
C VAL A 378 4.14 14.28 -23.44
N GLN A 379 5.16 13.65 -24.03
CA GLN A 379 6.05 14.33 -24.99
C GLN A 379 5.28 14.85 -26.21
N ARG A 380 4.33 14.07 -26.74
CA ARG A 380 3.50 14.49 -27.88
C ARG A 380 2.55 15.65 -27.55
N LEU A 381 2.20 15.86 -26.27
CA LEU A 381 1.39 17.00 -25.83
C LEU A 381 2.22 18.29 -25.65
N GLY A 382 3.54 18.26 -25.78
CA GLY A 382 4.40 19.45 -25.62
C GLY A 382 4.52 19.96 -24.19
N ILE A 383 4.17 19.12 -23.20
CA ILE A 383 4.22 19.48 -21.78
C ILE A 383 5.67 19.47 -21.29
N ARG A 384 6.16 20.62 -20.78
CA ARG A 384 7.50 20.74 -20.17
C ARG A 384 7.52 20.26 -18.71
N LYS A 385 7.26 18.96 -18.53
CA LYS A 385 7.13 18.32 -17.21
C LYS A 385 8.34 18.57 -16.31
N ASP A 386 9.56 18.39 -16.84
CA ASP A 386 10.77 18.44 -16.04
C ASP A 386 11.05 19.83 -15.47
N GLU A 387 10.81 20.90 -16.24
CA GLU A 387 10.97 22.29 -15.79
C GLU A 387 9.98 22.63 -14.66
N VAL A 388 8.72 22.21 -14.79
CA VAL A 388 7.69 22.44 -13.77
C VAL A 388 8.00 21.69 -12.49
N LEU A 389 8.49 20.44 -12.60
CA LEU A 389 8.91 19.64 -11.45
C LEU A 389 10.12 20.27 -10.74
N GLU A 390 11.10 20.76 -11.48
CA GLU A 390 12.25 21.48 -10.93
C GLU A 390 11.83 22.75 -10.18
N GLU A 391 10.91 23.55 -10.75
CA GLU A 391 10.36 24.75 -10.09
C GLU A 391 9.66 24.42 -8.75
N VAL A 392 8.83 23.37 -8.74
CA VAL A 392 8.15 22.90 -7.51
C VAL A 392 9.16 22.37 -6.50
N PHE A 393 10.15 21.59 -6.96
CA PHE A 393 11.14 20.98 -6.10
C PHE A 393 12.03 22.01 -5.42
N LEU A 394 12.50 23.04 -6.13
CA LEU A 394 13.31 24.12 -5.55
C LEU A 394 12.59 24.83 -4.39
N ARG A 395 11.26 24.99 -4.50
CA ARG A 395 10.43 25.51 -3.39
C ARG A 395 10.27 24.49 -2.27
N TYR A 396 10.07 23.23 -2.61
CA TYR A 396 9.92 22.15 -1.63
C TYR A 396 11.18 21.97 -0.77
N VAL A 397 12.37 22.08 -1.36
CA VAL A 397 13.68 21.97 -0.67
C VAL A 397 13.83 22.99 0.45
N GLN A 398 13.16 24.14 0.39
CA GLN A 398 13.15 25.11 1.48
C GLN A 398 12.64 24.54 2.81
N TYR A 399 11.84 23.47 2.79
CA TYR A 399 11.46 22.74 4.01
C TYR A 399 12.67 22.16 4.76
N PHE A 400 13.70 21.74 4.02
CA PHE A 400 14.89 21.10 4.56
C PHE A 400 15.95 22.13 4.96
N LEU A 401 15.95 23.30 4.30
CA LEU A 401 16.91 24.38 4.53
C LEU A 401 16.45 25.39 5.58
N ASP A 402 15.17 25.78 5.58
CA ASP A 402 14.60 26.77 6.51
C ASP A 402 13.86 26.10 7.69
N GLN A 403 14.45 26.26 8.87
CA GLN A 403 13.91 25.74 10.14
C GLN A 403 12.52 26.31 10.48
N ASN A 404 12.21 27.55 10.07
CA ASN A 404 10.91 28.16 10.33
C ASN A 404 9.80 27.55 9.48
N ILE A 405 10.10 27.17 8.23
CA ILE A 405 9.15 26.46 7.37
C ILE A 405 8.85 25.09 8.00
N ALA A 406 9.89 24.31 8.34
CA ALA A 406 9.74 22.99 8.97
C ALA A 406 8.98 23.03 10.31
N ARG A 407 9.11 24.12 11.05
CA ARG A 407 8.40 24.35 12.31
C ARG A 407 6.92 24.65 12.12
N LYS A 408 6.56 25.44 11.08
CA LYS A 408 5.20 25.94 10.83
C LYS A 408 4.32 25.00 10.01
N CYS A 409 4.93 24.23 9.11
CA CYS A 409 4.24 23.39 8.16
C CYS A 409 4.63 21.91 8.33
N THR A 410 3.71 21.01 7.99
CA THR A 410 4.07 19.62 7.67
C THR A 410 4.65 19.54 6.25
N LEU A 411 5.30 18.43 5.90
CA LEU A 411 5.80 18.17 4.54
C LEU A 411 4.69 18.27 3.50
N ARG A 412 3.52 17.66 3.80
CA ARG A 412 2.34 17.71 2.93
C ARG A 412 1.84 19.15 2.78
N GLU A 413 1.66 19.88 3.87
CA GLU A 413 1.20 21.28 3.82
C GLU A 413 2.13 22.14 2.96
N TRP A 414 3.45 22.03 3.18
CA TRP A 414 4.43 22.80 2.42
C TRP A 414 4.41 22.43 0.93
N TRP A 415 4.31 21.15 0.60
CA TRP A 415 4.17 20.68 -0.78
C TRP A 415 2.92 21.25 -1.45
N MET A 416 1.76 21.20 -0.76
CA MET A 416 0.52 21.79 -1.27
C MET A 416 0.65 23.30 -1.51
N HIS A 417 1.33 24.03 -0.62
CA HIS A 417 1.65 25.44 -0.83
C HIS A 417 2.60 25.68 -2.01
N CYS A 418 3.61 24.83 -2.19
CA CYS A 418 4.53 24.91 -3.33
C CYS A 418 3.76 24.75 -4.65
N CYS A 419 2.96 23.69 -4.78
CA CYS A 419 2.15 23.42 -5.96
C CYS A 419 1.07 24.51 -6.20
N SER A 420 0.42 25.00 -5.15
CA SER A 420 -0.55 26.09 -5.26
C SER A 420 0.08 27.40 -5.75
N ARG A 421 1.33 27.69 -5.34
CA ARG A 421 2.07 28.87 -5.79
C ARG A 421 2.58 28.75 -7.22
N THR A 422 2.95 27.55 -7.65
CA THR A 422 3.37 27.30 -9.03
C THR A 422 2.19 27.13 -9.98
N GLY A 423 0.96 26.97 -9.48
CA GLY A 423 -0.23 26.73 -10.31
C GLY A 423 -0.21 25.33 -10.91
N VAL A 424 -0.01 24.32 -10.06
CA VAL A 424 0.12 22.92 -10.47
C VAL A 424 -0.70 22.04 -9.53
N ASN A 425 -1.34 20.99 -10.05
CA ASN A 425 -1.99 20.00 -9.21
C ASN A 425 -0.96 19.26 -8.33
N PRO A 426 -1.12 19.23 -7.00
CA PRO A 426 -0.16 18.59 -6.09
C PRO A 426 0.08 17.10 -6.31
N GLU A 427 -0.84 16.39 -6.96
CA GLU A 427 -0.68 14.98 -7.30
C GLU A 427 0.34 14.77 -8.43
N LEU A 428 0.50 15.79 -9.28
CA LEU A 428 1.26 15.74 -10.53
C LEU A 428 0.88 14.51 -11.37
N ALA A 429 -0.39 14.10 -11.27
CA ALA A 429 -0.91 12.92 -11.94
C ALA A 429 -1.48 13.33 -13.30
N PRO A 430 -0.94 12.77 -14.40
CA PRO A 430 -1.44 13.04 -15.73
C PRO A 430 -2.85 12.49 -15.97
N PRO A 431 -3.60 13.04 -16.95
CA PRO A 431 -4.78 12.39 -17.48
C PRO A 431 -4.42 10.96 -17.89
N PHE A 432 -5.27 9.99 -17.54
CA PHE A 432 -5.09 8.58 -17.88
C PHE A 432 -3.89 7.87 -17.22
N ALA A 433 -3.33 8.40 -16.10
CA ALA A 433 -2.32 7.70 -15.31
C ALA A 433 -2.77 6.28 -14.88
N ASP A 434 -4.06 6.13 -14.61
CA ASP A 434 -4.69 4.90 -14.14
C ASP A 434 -5.26 4.08 -15.31
N LEU A 435 -4.38 3.38 -16.04
CA LEU A 435 -4.83 2.31 -16.94
C LEU A 435 -5.43 1.17 -16.11
N HIS A 436 -6.58 0.65 -16.53
CA HIS A 436 -7.35 -0.38 -15.80
C HIS A 436 -6.45 -1.59 -15.44
N PHE A 437 -6.56 -2.08 -14.20
CA PHE A 437 -5.75 -3.20 -13.69
C PHE A 437 -5.77 -4.44 -14.61
N GLU A 438 -6.93 -4.71 -15.21
CA GLU A 438 -7.11 -5.84 -16.13
C GLU A 438 -6.23 -5.70 -17.38
N LEU A 439 -6.15 -4.49 -17.98
CA LEU A 439 -5.31 -4.23 -19.14
C LEU A 439 -3.82 -4.47 -18.84
N ARG A 440 -3.36 -4.11 -17.65
CA ARG A 440 -1.98 -4.39 -17.21
C ARG A 440 -1.72 -5.89 -17.11
N GLY A 441 -2.66 -6.64 -16.54
CA GLY A 441 -2.58 -8.10 -16.44
C GLY A 441 -2.57 -8.80 -17.81
N GLU A 442 -3.40 -8.32 -18.73
CA GLU A 442 -3.46 -8.80 -20.12
C GLU A 442 -2.18 -8.50 -20.89
N LEU A 443 -1.69 -7.26 -20.82
CA LEU A 443 -0.42 -6.85 -21.43
C LEU A 443 0.73 -7.72 -20.91
N GLY A 444 0.87 -7.85 -19.59
CA GLY A 444 1.93 -8.65 -18.99
C GLY A 444 1.87 -10.13 -19.39
N SER A 445 0.66 -10.71 -19.47
CA SER A 445 0.45 -12.09 -19.91
C SER A 445 0.79 -12.28 -21.39
N PHE A 446 0.41 -11.32 -22.24
CA PHE A 446 0.78 -11.29 -23.65
C PHE A 446 2.30 -11.24 -23.81
N LEU A 447 2.98 -10.30 -23.15
CA LEU A 447 4.44 -10.15 -23.20
C LEU A 447 5.16 -11.41 -22.71
N LEU A 448 4.71 -12.02 -21.62
CA LEU A 448 5.30 -13.27 -21.12
C LEU A 448 5.18 -14.41 -22.13
N SER A 449 4.05 -14.50 -22.85
CA SER A 449 3.88 -15.50 -23.92
C SER A 449 4.88 -15.32 -25.06
N LEU A 450 5.31 -14.09 -25.34
CA LEU A 450 6.35 -13.78 -26.32
C LEU A 450 7.74 -14.14 -25.77
N VAL A 451 8.03 -13.81 -24.50
CA VAL A 451 9.28 -14.15 -23.83
C VAL A 451 9.55 -15.66 -23.87
N VAL A 452 8.55 -16.48 -23.52
CA VAL A 452 8.67 -17.95 -23.53
C VAL A 452 8.99 -18.50 -24.92
N LYS A 453 8.52 -17.84 -25.99
CA LYS A 453 8.76 -18.24 -27.38
C LYS A 453 10.09 -17.70 -27.94
N ALA A 454 10.46 -16.48 -27.56
CA ALA A 454 11.63 -15.79 -28.10
C ALA A 454 12.95 -16.23 -27.45
N CYS A 455 12.93 -16.49 -26.15
CA CYS A 455 14.15 -16.71 -25.36
C CYS A 455 14.54 -18.19 -25.37
N CYS A 456 15.46 -18.55 -26.25
CA CYS A 456 16.03 -19.90 -26.36
C CYS A 456 17.55 -19.88 -26.16
N PHE A 457 18.11 -20.97 -25.65
CA PHE A 457 19.56 -21.11 -25.43
C PHE A 457 20.11 -22.42 -26.00
N PRO A 458 21.38 -22.46 -26.44
CA PRO A 458 22.02 -23.66 -26.92
C PRO A 458 22.34 -24.62 -25.78
N LYS A 459 21.77 -25.83 -25.83
CA LYS A 459 22.12 -26.93 -24.93
C LYS A 459 22.88 -28.00 -25.71
N ARG A 460 24.07 -28.36 -25.22
CA ARG A 460 24.85 -29.49 -25.75
C ARG A 460 24.31 -30.80 -25.16
N LEU A 461 23.96 -31.74 -26.03
CA LEU A 461 23.53 -33.09 -25.65
C LEU A 461 24.76 -34.00 -25.44
N GLU A 462 24.55 -35.16 -24.80
CA GLU A 462 25.61 -36.14 -24.52
C GLU A 462 26.31 -36.65 -25.79
N ASN A 463 25.63 -36.62 -26.94
CA ASN A 463 26.16 -36.97 -28.25
C ASN A 463 26.94 -35.83 -28.96
N GLY A 464 27.11 -34.67 -28.30
CA GLY A 464 27.84 -33.52 -28.83
C GLY A 464 27.00 -32.53 -29.65
N THR A 465 25.77 -32.89 -30.05
CA THR A 465 24.86 -32.02 -30.83
C THR A 465 24.34 -30.86 -29.98
N VAL A 466 24.26 -29.67 -30.58
CA VAL A 466 23.71 -28.47 -29.93
C VAL A 466 22.27 -28.26 -30.37
N VAL A 467 21.34 -28.21 -29.42
CA VAL A 467 19.91 -27.95 -29.66
C VAL A 467 19.48 -26.68 -28.96
N MET A 468 18.70 -25.84 -29.64
CA MET A 468 18.09 -24.65 -29.03
C MET A 468 16.90 -25.06 -28.16
N LYS A 469 16.98 -24.75 -26.86
CA LYS A 469 15.95 -25.07 -25.88
C LYS A 469 15.30 -23.79 -25.33
N PRO A 470 13.98 -23.75 -25.08
CA PRO A 470 13.34 -22.63 -24.40
C PRO A 470 13.93 -22.39 -23.01
N ALA A 471 14.19 -21.12 -22.68
CA ALA A 471 14.77 -20.72 -21.39
C ALA A 471 13.75 -20.75 -20.24
N PHE A 472 12.47 -20.52 -20.54
CA PHE A 472 11.39 -20.36 -19.56
C PHE A 472 10.26 -21.36 -19.77
N ALA A 473 9.67 -21.84 -18.68
CA ALA A 473 8.46 -22.67 -18.69
C ALA A 473 7.51 -22.28 -17.56
N ILE A 474 6.20 -22.24 -17.84
CA ILE A 474 5.18 -22.01 -16.82
C ILE A 474 4.88 -23.33 -16.12
N ARG A 475 4.86 -23.33 -14.78
CA ARG A 475 4.59 -24.50 -13.94
C ARG A 475 3.65 -24.12 -12.81
N ASP A 476 2.73 -25.01 -12.49
CA ASP A 476 1.99 -24.94 -11.24
C ASP A 476 2.83 -25.62 -10.16
N VAL A 477 3.17 -24.86 -9.12
CA VAL A 477 3.93 -25.34 -7.97
C VAL A 477 2.98 -25.41 -6.79
N SER A 478 2.87 -26.59 -6.18
CA SER A 478 2.14 -26.75 -4.92
C SER A 478 2.94 -26.07 -3.81
N LEU A 479 2.43 -24.95 -3.30
CA LEU A 479 2.88 -24.43 -2.03
C LEU A 479 2.02 -25.08 -0.96
N GLU A 480 2.65 -25.90 -0.11
CA GLU A 480 2.02 -26.34 1.12
C GLU A 480 1.97 -25.14 2.06
N GLN A 481 0.82 -24.46 2.09
CA GLN A 481 0.52 -23.51 3.14
C GLN A 481 -0.28 -24.23 4.22
N GLU A 482 0.20 -24.18 5.46
CA GLU A 482 -0.66 -24.45 6.61
C GLU A 482 -1.71 -23.33 6.67
N ASP A 483 -2.93 -23.61 6.21
CA ASP A 483 -4.04 -22.67 6.36
C ASP A 483 -4.40 -22.63 7.85
N VAL A 484 -3.97 -21.59 8.55
CA VAL A 484 -4.12 -21.45 10.01
C VAL A 484 -5.60 -21.50 10.45
N PHE A 485 -6.54 -21.33 9.52
CA PHE A 485 -7.97 -21.21 9.79
C PHE A 485 -8.83 -22.38 9.31
N VAL A 486 -8.32 -23.26 8.45
CA VAL A 486 -9.06 -24.42 7.93
C VAL A 486 -8.18 -25.63 8.13
N GLU A 487 -8.71 -26.69 8.76
CA GLU A 487 -8.03 -27.96 9.04
C GLU A 487 -7.71 -28.76 7.76
N SER A 488 -7.10 -28.14 6.76
CA SER A 488 -6.63 -28.78 5.55
C SER A 488 -5.31 -28.17 5.11
N TYR A 489 -4.40 -29.03 4.65
CA TYR A 489 -3.31 -28.59 3.79
C TYR A 489 -3.96 -28.15 2.48
N LYS A 490 -4.19 -26.85 2.33
CA LYS A 490 -4.56 -26.33 1.03
C LYS A 490 -3.26 -26.21 0.24
N ALA A 491 -3.00 -27.21 -0.60
CA ALA A 491 -2.00 -27.10 -1.64
C ALA A 491 -2.52 -26.06 -2.64
N ASP A 492 -2.28 -24.79 -2.35
CA ASP A 492 -2.56 -23.73 -3.32
C ASP A 492 -1.51 -23.85 -4.43
N LEU A 493 -1.98 -24.19 -5.62
CA LEU A 493 -1.16 -24.21 -6.82
C LEU A 493 -0.86 -22.77 -7.21
N VAL A 494 0.39 -22.37 -7.01
CA VAL A 494 0.88 -21.07 -7.46
C VAL A 494 1.53 -21.24 -8.81
N LYS A 495 1.01 -20.52 -9.81
CA LYS A 495 1.65 -20.37 -11.11
C LYS A 495 3.01 -19.69 -10.93
N MET A 496 4.07 -20.38 -11.33
CA MET A 496 5.44 -19.89 -11.35
C MET A 496 6.04 -20.03 -12.75
N VAL A 497 6.97 -19.14 -13.07
CA VAL A 497 7.81 -19.22 -14.25
C VAL A 497 9.15 -19.81 -13.82
N ARG A 498 9.47 -20.97 -14.37
CA ARG A 498 10.69 -21.71 -14.12
C ARG A 498 11.74 -21.38 -15.19
N ILE A 499 12.94 -21.03 -14.76
CA ILE A 499 14.14 -20.96 -15.59
C ILE A 499 14.71 -22.38 -15.75
N ASP A 500 15.16 -22.74 -16.95
CA ASP A 500 15.74 -24.05 -17.20
C ASP A 500 17.00 -24.28 -16.35
N PRO A 501 17.15 -25.43 -15.66
CA PRO A 501 18.31 -25.68 -14.81
C PRO A 501 19.65 -25.60 -15.56
N ALA A 502 19.70 -26.06 -16.82
CA ALA A 502 20.95 -26.00 -17.58
C ALA A 502 21.37 -24.56 -17.89
N LEU A 503 20.40 -23.63 -18.00
CA LEU A 503 20.68 -22.21 -18.12
C LEU A 503 21.17 -21.62 -16.79
N MET A 504 20.60 -22.06 -15.65
CA MET A 504 21.10 -21.66 -14.33
C MET A 504 22.56 -22.09 -14.11
N ASP A 505 22.93 -23.30 -14.56
CA ASP A 505 24.32 -23.79 -14.49
C ASP A 505 25.27 -22.91 -15.34
N LEU A 506 24.84 -22.50 -16.53
CA LEU A 506 25.59 -21.54 -17.37
C LEU A 506 25.77 -20.18 -16.67
N PHE A 507 24.75 -19.71 -15.94
CA PHE A 507 24.86 -18.47 -15.18
C PHE A 507 25.81 -18.59 -13.98
N LEU A 508 25.97 -19.76 -13.38
CA LEU A 508 27.00 -19.98 -12.34
C LEU A 508 28.42 -19.91 -12.91
N GLU A 509 28.61 -20.39 -14.14
CA GLU A 509 29.90 -20.43 -14.83
C GLU A 509 30.31 -19.06 -15.41
N HIS A 510 29.40 -18.40 -16.12
CA HIS A 510 29.65 -17.11 -16.77
C HIS A 510 29.48 -15.93 -15.82
N GLN A 511 28.58 -16.05 -14.84
CA GLN A 511 28.15 -15.03 -13.87
C GLN A 511 27.66 -13.74 -14.52
N PHE A 512 26.80 -13.00 -13.84
CA PHE A 512 26.43 -11.64 -14.26
C PHE A 512 27.53 -10.66 -13.85
N GLU A 513 27.80 -9.66 -14.68
CA GLU A 513 28.65 -8.51 -14.31
C GLU A 513 27.86 -7.47 -13.50
N TRP A 514 26.57 -7.35 -13.78
CA TRP A 514 25.67 -6.39 -13.15
C TRP A 514 24.50 -7.11 -12.46
N LEU A 515 24.12 -6.58 -11.31
CA LEU A 515 22.88 -6.88 -10.60
C LEU A 515 21.87 -5.79 -10.94
N PHE A 516 20.60 -6.18 -11.05
CA PHE A 516 19.53 -5.30 -11.52
C PHE A 516 18.44 -5.20 -10.45
N PHE A 517 18.12 -3.97 -10.04
CA PHE A 517 17.15 -3.70 -8.99
C PHE A 517 16.02 -2.81 -9.50
N PRO A 518 14.75 -3.18 -9.30
CA PRO A 518 13.62 -2.30 -9.61
C PRO A 518 13.68 -1.03 -8.76
N VAL A 519 13.75 0.14 -9.41
CA VAL A 519 13.93 1.44 -8.72
C VAL A 519 12.78 1.73 -7.76
N THR A 520 11.59 1.26 -8.09
CA THR A 520 10.38 1.46 -7.28
C THR A 520 10.40 0.72 -5.94
N LEU A 521 11.36 -0.20 -5.76
CA LEU A 521 11.58 -0.99 -4.55
C LEU A 521 12.88 -0.59 -3.86
N LEU A 522 13.47 0.54 -4.22
CA LEU A 522 14.71 1.02 -3.63
C LEU A 522 14.47 2.26 -2.76
N PRO A 523 15.38 2.55 -1.82
CA PRO A 523 15.48 3.84 -1.16
C PRO A 523 15.73 4.97 -2.18
N MET A 524 15.42 6.20 -1.78
CA MET A 524 15.66 7.39 -2.59
C MET A 524 16.88 8.16 -2.08
N THR A 525 17.62 8.81 -2.96
CA THR A 525 18.75 9.68 -2.59
C THR A 525 18.36 11.16 -2.45
N ALA A 526 17.23 11.54 -3.06
CA ALA A 526 16.56 12.82 -2.82
C ALA A 526 15.39 12.62 -1.82
N PRO A 527 14.99 13.67 -1.07
CA PRO A 527 13.82 13.59 -0.23
C PRO A 527 12.60 13.13 -1.04
N PRO A 528 11.74 12.26 -0.49
CA PRO A 528 10.61 11.73 -1.23
C PRO A 528 9.53 12.79 -1.46
N ARG A 529 8.77 12.64 -2.54
CA ARG A 529 7.53 13.38 -2.72
C ARG A 529 6.53 12.96 -1.64
N PRO A 530 5.87 13.89 -0.93
CA PRO A 530 4.97 13.50 0.14
C PRO A 530 3.71 12.82 -0.39
N TRP A 531 3.16 11.91 0.41
CA TRP A 531 1.77 11.49 0.36
C TRP A 531 0.87 12.69 0.67
N ILE A 532 -0.08 12.95 -0.22
CA ILE A 532 -1.04 14.04 -0.07
C ILE A 532 -2.40 13.50 0.43
N ASP A 533 -3.43 14.33 0.38
CA ASP A 533 -4.78 13.95 0.80
C ASP A 533 -5.24 12.66 0.07
N HIS A 534 -5.96 11.79 0.80
CA HIS A 534 -6.37 10.45 0.35
C HIS A 534 -5.24 9.46 0.02
N GLY A 535 -3.99 9.77 0.37
CA GLY A 535 -2.86 8.86 0.19
C GLY A 535 -2.40 8.72 -1.25
N ARG A 536 -2.68 9.73 -2.09
CA ARG A 536 -2.16 9.84 -3.45
C ARG A 536 -0.84 10.62 -3.47
N GLY A 537 -0.28 10.82 -4.66
CA GLY A 537 0.99 11.49 -4.81
C GLY A 537 2.11 10.46 -4.65
N GLY A 538 2.99 10.67 -3.67
CA GLY A 538 3.93 9.68 -3.12
C GLY A 538 4.86 8.93 -4.09
N PRO A 539 5.90 8.33 -3.52
CA PRO A 539 7.15 9.04 -3.28
C PRO A 539 7.93 9.40 -4.55
N SER A 540 7.59 8.80 -5.70
CA SER A 540 8.25 9.05 -6.99
C SER A 540 7.83 10.42 -7.55
N TYR A 541 8.77 11.08 -8.21
CA TYR A 541 8.53 12.35 -8.90
C TYR A 541 7.98 12.15 -10.30
N ASN A 542 8.36 11.06 -10.95
CA ASN A 542 7.95 10.80 -12.33
C ASN A 542 6.55 10.19 -12.46
N ARG A 543 6.02 9.56 -11.41
CA ARG A 543 4.71 8.90 -11.41
C ARG A 543 3.97 9.01 -10.07
N PRO A 544 2.63 9.14 -10.09
CA PRO A 544 1.81 8.94 -8.91
C PRO A 544 1.81 7.48 -8.46
N SER A 545 1.64 7.31 -7.16
CA SER A 545 1.43 6.03 -6.52
C SER A 545 0.37 6.18 -5.42
N ASP A 546 -0.05 5.05 -4.87
CA ASP A 546 -0.98 5.01 -3.76
C ASP A 546 -0.31 4.49 -2.47
N ALA A 547 -0.73 5.03 -1.33
CA ALA A 547 -0.13 4.76 -0.04
C ALA A 547 -0.41 3.34 0.49
N PHE A 548 -1.48 2.67 0.05
CA PHE A 548 -1.81 1.32 0.54
C PHE A 548 -1.13 0.24 -0.30
N ARG A 549 -0.57 -0.74 0.40
CA ARG A 549 0.06 -1.92 -0.20
C ARG A 549 -0.98 -2.77 -0.93
N ILE A 550 -0.62 -3.19 -2.14
CA ILE A 550 -1.34 -4.27 -2.83
C ILE A 550 -0.91 -5.59 -2.19
N LEU A 551 -1.85 -6.27 -1.54
CA LEU A 551 -1.61 -7.55 -0.90
C LEU A 551 -1.93 -8.68 -1.89
N GLU A 552 -0.90 -9.38 -2.36
CA GLU A 552 -1.04 -10.45 -3.37
C GLU A 552 -1.91 -11.62 -2.89
N GLU A 553 -2.03 -11.81 -1.58
CA GLU A 553 -2.95 -12.76 -0.96
C GLU A 553 -4.43 -12.43 -1.20
N TYR A 554 -4.74 -11.16 -1.52
CA TYR A 554 -6.09 -10.69 -1.84
C TYR A 554 -6.18 -10.13 -3.26
N ARG A 555 -5.76 -10.92 -4.28
CA ARG A 555 -5.68 -10.50 -5.71
C ARG A 555 -6.93 -9.83 -6.28
N ARG A 556 -8.09 -10.06 -5.69
CA ARG A 556 -9.40 -9.57 -6.16
C ARG A 556 -9.97 -8.44 -5.31
N PHE A 557 -9.21 -7.97 -4.31
CA PHE A 557 -9.57 -6.86 -3.44
C PHE A 557 -8.48 -5.78 -3.55
N ASP A 558 -8.75 -4.75 -4.35
CA ASP A 558 -7.89 -3.58 -4.38
C ASP A 558 -8.21 -2.67 -3.19
N THR A 559 -7.31 -2.70 -2.20
CA THR A 559 -7.44 -1.89 -0.98
C THR A 559 -7.49 -0.40 -1.31
N ASN A 560 -6.72 0.07 -2.31
CA ASN A 560 -6.70 1.48 -2.66
C ASN A 560 -8.06 1.93 -3.21
N SER A 561 -8.62 1.19 -4.16
CA SER A 561 -9.97 1.45 -4.69
C SER A 561 -11.05 1.41 -3.60
N GLU A 562 -11.01 0.39 -2.74
CA GLU A 562 -12.01 0.21 -1.69
C GLU A 562 -11.95 1.30 -0.61
N VAL A 563 -10.75 1.70 -0.17
CA VAL A 563 -10.60 2.79 0.79
C VAL A 563 -10.97 4.13 0.15
N LYS A 564 -10.60 4.38 -1.12
CA LYS A 564 -10.99 5.58 -1.89
C LYS A 564 -12.52 5.76 -1.94
N LYS A 565 -13.29 4.68 -2.19
CA LYS A 565 -14.77 4.72 -2.15
C LYS A 565 -15.32 5.22 -0.80
N ARG A 566 -14.57 5.02 0.29
CA ARG A 566 -14.96 5.39 1.67
C ARG A 566 -14.51 6.79 2.04
N PHE A 567 -13.38 7.26 1.52
CA PHE A 567 -13.03 8.68 1.55
C PHE A 567 -14.05 9.54 0.77
N GLN A 568 -14.58 8.99 -0.33
CA GLN A 568 -15.44 9.71 -1.29
C GLN A 568 -16.95 9.51 -1.06
N THR A 569 -17.40 9.04 0.12
CA THR A 569 -18.78 8.55 0.28
C THR A 569 -19.83 9.62 -0.09
N ARG A 570 -20.36 9.50 -1.32
CA ARG A 570 -21.33 10.36 -2.03
C ARG A 570 -22.62 10.66 -1.26
N CYS A 571 -22.94 9.90 -0.21
CA CYS A 571 -24.20 10.05 0.53
C CYS A 571 -24.32 11.34 1.36
N PHE A 572 -23.23 12.09 1.59
CA PHE A 572 -23.28 13.36 2.33
C PHE A 572 -23.22 14.61 1.43
N PHE A 573 -22.66 14.50 0.23
CA PHE A 573 -22.54 15.63 -0.70
C PHE A 573 -23.91 16.23 -1.05
N GLN A 574 -24.92 15.39 -1.15
CA GLN A 574 -26.29 15.77 -1.49
C GLN A 574 -27.05 16.44 -0.34
N PHE A 575 -26.68 16.17 0.90
CA PHE A 575 -27.23 16.81 2.09
C PHE A 575 -26.53 18.15 2.38
N ILE A 576 -25.23 18.26 2.08
CA ILE A 576 -24.41 19.46 2.34
C ILE A 576 -24.69 20.59 1.35
N VAL A 577 -24.83 20.27 0.05
CA VAL A 577 -25.20 21.26 -0.98
C VAL A 577 -26.60 21.84 -0.70
N ALA A 578 -27.51 21.03 -0.14
CA ALA A 578 -28.84 21.49 0.28
C ALA A 578 -28.85 22.32 1.58
N CYS A 579 -27.79 22.24 2.41
CA CYS A 579 -27.76 22.88 3.73
C CYS A 579 -26.74 24.04 3.87
N GLY A 580 -25.91 24.32 2.86
CA GLY A 580 -25.00 25.48 2.87
C GLY A 580 -23.95 25.49 3.99
N ARG A 581 -23.55 24.32 4.53
CA ARG A 581 -22.63 24.24 5.67
C ARG A 581 -21.19 23.92 5.24
N GLU A 582 -20.33 24.93 5.15
CA GLU A 582 -18.91 24.82 4.79
C GLU A 582 -18.09 23.93 5.75
N GLU A 583 -18.43 23.93 7.04
CA GLU A 583 -17.72 23.17 8.09
C GLU A 583 -17.70 21.65 7.82
N ILE A 584 -18.78 21.10 7.25
CA ILE A 584 -18.88 19.66 6.96
C ILE A 584 -18.06 19.31 5.71
N PHE A 585 -17.93 20.23 4.75
CA PHE A 585 -17.09 20.05 3.56
C PHE A 585 -15.60 20.00 3.93
N ALA A 586 -15.17 20.81 4.90
CA ALA A 586 -13.80 20.81 5.41
C ALA A 586 -13.41 19.50 6.12
N LEU A 587 -14.35 18.84 6.80
CA LEU A 587 -14.16 17.55 7.47
C LEU A 587 -13.86 16.40 6.49
N PHE A 588 -14.59 16.30 5.38
CA PHE A 588 -14.35 15.25 4.37
C PHE A 588 -13.02 15.45 3.62
N ARG A 589 -12.68 16.70 3.30
CA ARG A 589 -11.40 17.05 2.65
C ARG A 589 -10.19 16.73 3.52
N SER A 590 -10.35 16.76 4.84
CA SER A 590 -9.25 16.62 5.80
C SER A 590 -9.13 15.24 6.46
N GLN A 591 -9.99 14.29 6.09
CA GLN A 591 -10.01 12.94 6.64
C GLN A 591 -8.66 12.22 6.43
N ALA A 592 -8.14 11.60 7.50
CA ALA A 592 -6.88 10.86 7.53
C ALA A 592 -5.60 11.66 7.20
N ARG A 593 -5.63 12.99 7.12
CA ARG A 593 -4.42 13.82 6.94
C ARG A 593 -3.28 13.49 7.93
N PRO A 594 -3.54 13.32 9.25
CA PRO A 594 -2.48 12.96 10.20
C PRO A 594 -1.78 11.64 9.87
N VAL A 595 -2.49 10.69 9.27
CA VAL A 595 -1.92 9.40 8.85
C VAL A 595 -0.91 9.60 7.74
N PHE A 596 -1.27 10.36 6.70
CA PHE A 596 -0.36 10.62 5.59
C PHE A 596 0.83 11.50 6.00
N ASP A 597 0.62 12.46 6.89
CA ASP A 597 1.73 13.25 7.47
C ASP A 597 2.69 12.37 8.29
N ALA A 598 2.19 11.42 9.08
CA ALA A 598 3.05 10.47 9.80
C ALA A 598 3.83 9.55 8.85
N LEU A 599 3.22 9.07 7.76
CA LEU A 599 3.93 8.33 6.71
C LEU A 599 5.04 9.17 6.07
N ASN A 600 4.78 10.46 5.83
CA ASN A 600 5.76 11.39 5.27
C ASN A 600 6.93 11.60 6.22
N ASP A 601 6.67 11.81 7.51
CA ASP A 601 7.69 11.99 8.53
C ASP A 601 8.62 10.77 8.64
N LEU A 602 8.04 9.56 8.67
CA LEU A 602 8.81 8.31 8.68
C LEU A 602 9.61 8.14 7.39
N GLY A 603 8.99 8.45 6.23
CA GLY A 603 9.61 8.31 4.92
C GLY A 603 10.76 9.27 4.63
N THR A 604 10.72 10.44 5.28
CA THR A 604 11.64 11.55 5.03
C THR A 604 12.77 11.60 6.07
N THR A 605 12.76 10.73 7.07
CA THR A 605 13.88 10.58 8.00
C THR A 605 15.13 10.17 7.21
N PRO A 606 16.24 10.94 7.25
CA PRO A 606 17.42 10.69 6.44
C PRO A 606 18.34 9.68 7.13
N TRP A 607 18.87 8.72 6.36
CA TRP A 607 19.71 7.63 6.81
C TRP A 607 21.05 7.58 6.06
N LYS A 608 22.03 6.92 6.64
CA LYS A 608 23.32 6.61 6.00
C LYS A 608 23.74 5.18 6.35
N ILE A 609 24.62 4.60 5.54
CA ILE A 609 25.16 3.26 5.78
C ILE A 609 26.24 3.27 6.86
N ASN A 610 26.17 2.31 7.78
CA ASN A 610 27.24 2.02 8.74
C ASN A 610 28.40 1.30 8.04
N LYS A 611 29.41 2.07 7.63
CA LYS A 611 30.55 1.58 6.86
C LYS A 611 31.39 0.54 7.60
N GLU A 612 31.56 0.70 8.91
CA GLU A 612 32.36 -0.24 9.72
C GLU A 612 31.66 -1.60 9.81
N THR A 613 30.36 -1.60 10.14
CA THR A 613 29.57 -2.85 10.17
C THR A 613 29.48 -3.50 8.79
N LEU A 614 29.31 -2.71 7.71
CA LEU A 614 29.32 -3.23 6.35
C LEU A 614 30.66 -3.90 5.99
N SER A 615 31.79 -3.35 6.45
CA SER A 615 33.11 -3.96 6.23
C SER A 615 33.20 -5.34 6.87
N VAL A 616 32.83 -5.44 8.16
CA VAL A 616 32.82 -6.72 8.89
C VAL A 616 31.86 -7.72 8.23
N LEU A 617 30.67 -7.29 7.81
CA LEU A 617 29.72 -8.14 7.11
C LEU A 617 30.28 -8.70 5.80
N LYS A 618 31.01 -7.88 5.02
CA LYS A 618 31.66 -8.34 3.78
C LYS A 618 32.75 -9.36 4.05
N GLU A 619 33.54 -9.18 5.12
CA GLU A 619 34.54 -10.16 5.55
C GLU A 619 33.90 -11.49 5.93
N VAL A 620 32.83 -11.47 6.73
CA VAL A 620 32.06 -12.68 7.11
C VAL A 620 31.42 -13.32 5.88
N PHE A 621 30.83 -12.54 4.97
CA PHE A 621 30.20 -13.04 3.76
C PHE A 621 31.19 -13.72 2.79
N ASN A 622 32.46 -13.33 2.79
CA ASN A 622 33.50 -14.02 2.02
C ASN A 622 33.78 -15.45 2.52
N MET A 623 33.41 -15.76 3.77
CA MET A 623 33.55 -17.10 4.36
C MET A 623 32.43 -18.06 3.96
N CYS A 624 31.36 -17.60 3.27
CA CYS A 624 30.21 -18.43 2.88
C CYS A 624 30.55 -19.66 2.02
N GLY A 625 31.72 -19.68 1.38
CA GLY A 625 32.18 -20.81 0.58
C GLY A 625 32.88 -21.92 1.38
N ASP A 626 33.11 -21.73 2.68
CA ASP A 626 33.79 -22.69 3.56
C ASP A 626 32.78 -23.44 4.43
N ALA A 627 32.55 -24.71 4.10
CA ALA A 627 31.63 -25.59 4.82
C ALA A 627 32.00 -25.76 6.31
N SER A 628 33.28 -25.62 6.67
CA SER A 628 33.73 -25.74 8.07
C SER A 628 33.23 -24.61 8.96
N LYS A 629 32.79 -23.49 8.36
CA LYS A 629 32.30 -22.29 9.05
C LYS A 629 30.78 -22.28 9.26
N GLU A 630 30.07 -23.37 8.96
CA GLU A 630 28.60 -23.42 9.04
C GLU A 630 28.04 -22.90 10.37
N LYS A 631 28.56 -23.40 11.49
CA LYS A 631 28.09 -23.03 12.83
C LYS A 631 28.31 -21.54 13.12
N PHE A 632 29.46 -21.01 12.71
CA PHE A 632 29.81 -19.59 12.87
C PHE A 632 28.89 -18.69 12.05
N LEU A 633 28.69 -19.01 10.76
CA LEU A 633 27.84 -18.25 9.85
C LEU A 633 26.37 -18.31 10.26
N SER A 634 25.90 -19.49 10.67
CA SER A 634 24.54 -19.69 11.19
C SER A 634 24.27 -18.84 12.43
N ASN A 635 25.23 -18.73 13.36
CA ASN A 635 25.10 -17.85 14.53
C ASN A 635 24.90 -16.37 14.15
N LEU A 636 25.46 -15.94 13.03
CA LEU A 636 25.37 -14.58 12.51
C LEU A 636 24.25 -14.37 11.49
N SER A 637 23.37 -15.38 11.31
CA SER A 637 22.31 -15.36 10.27
C SER A 637 22.85 -15.10 8.85
N VAL A 638 24.08 -15.53 8.58
CA VAL A 638 24.70 -15.48 7.26
C VAL A 638 24.63 -16.89 6.63
N PRO A 639 24.05 -17.06 5.43
CA PRO A 639 23.89 -18.39 4.83
C PRO A 639 25.18 -18.90 4.19
N LEU A 640 25.39 -20.22 4.21
CA LEU A 640 26.38 -20.89 3.36
C LEU A 640 26.02 -20.74 1.87
N ARG A 641 27.04 -20.82 1.02
CA ARG A 641 26.85 -20.87 -0.42
C ARG A 641 26.28 -22.23 -0.84
N ALA A 642 25.40 -22.23 -1.83
CA ALA A 642 24.65 -23.42 -2.23
C ALA A 642 25.55 -24.59 -2.72
N ASP A 643 26.71 -24.29 -3.27
CA ASP A 643 27.67 -25.28 -3.77
C ASP A 643 28.50 -25.97 -2.67
N THR A 644 28.33 -25.60 -1.39
CA THR A 644 28.92 -26.35 -0.27
C THR A 644 28.11 -27.59 0.11
N VAL A 645 26.95 -27.80 -0.52
CA VAL A 645 26.08 -28.97 -0.28
C VAL A 645 26.28 -29.99 -1.39
N ASP A 646 26.89 -31.12 -1.04
CA ASP A 646 27.05 -32.25 -1.94
C ASP A 646 25.70 -32.94 -2.20
N ILE A 647 25.38 -33.14 -3.48
CA ILE A 647 24.19 -33.88 -3.88
C ILE A 647 24.60 -35.33 -4.15
N PRO A 648 23.97 -36.32 -3.51
CA PRO A 648 24.18 -37.73 -3.81
C PRO A 648 24.01 -38.02 -5.30
N ASP A 649 25.09 -38.50 -5.93
CA ASP A 649 25.11 -38.88 -7.33
C ASP A 649 24.72 -40.36 -7.52
N TYR A 650 23.86 -40.61 -8.51
CA TYR A 650 23.33 -41.96 -8.75
C TYR A 650 24.42 -42.91 -9.23
N VAL A 651 25.27 -42.45 -10.14
CA VAL A 651 26.33 -43.27 -10.76
C VAL A 651 27.41 -43.58 -9.72
N MET A 652 27.79 -42.61 -8.88
CA MET A 652 28.74 -42.86 -7.79
C MET A 652 28.19 -43.80 -6.71
N THR A 653 26.89 -43.72 -6.42
CA THR A 653 26.28 -44.54 -5.35
C THR A 653 25.99 -45.97 -5.79
N PHE A 654 25.53 -46.17 -7.05
CA PHE A 654 25.02 -47.45 -7.52
C PHE A 654 25.78 -48.05 -8.72
N GLY A 655 26.64 -47.28 -9.38
CA GLY A 655 27.36 -47.69 -10.59
C GLY A 655 26.63 -47.32 -11.89
N ARG A 656 27.38 -47.22 -12.99
CA ARG A 656 26.96 -46.64 -14.29
C ARG A 656 25.82 -47.39 -15.01
N ASN A 657 25.58 -48.67 -14.67
CA ASN A 657 24.70 -49.58 -15.43
C ASN A 657 23.64 -50.30 -14.58
N LYS A 658 23.36 -49.86 -13.35
CA LYS A 658 22.25 -50.45 -12.56
C LYS A 658 20.95 -49.73 -12.87
N ARG A 659 19.85 -50.47 -13.06
CA ARG A 659 18.50 -49.89 -13.17
C ARG A 659 17.90 -49.72 -11.78
N VAL A 660 16.99 -48.76 -11.61
CA VAL A 660 16.30 -48.50 -10.34
C VAL A 660 15.55 -49.75 -9.84
N GLU A 661 15.00 -50.54 -10.77
CA GLU A 661 14.31 -51.81 -10.51
C GLU A 661 15.21 -52.89 -9.91
N ASP A 662 16.53 -52.84 -10.20
CA ASP A 662 17.53 -53.82 -9.75
C ASP A 662 18.14 -53.44 -8.39
N LEU A 663 17.74 -52.30 -7.80
CA LEU A 663 18.25 -51.82 -6.52
C LEU A 663 17.40 -52.31 -5.35
N PRO A 664 18.02 -52.60 -4.19
CA PRO A 664 17.28 -52.82 -2.95
C PRO A 664 16.37 -51.61 -2.68
N LYS A 665 15.07 -51.85 -2.50
CA LYS A 665 14.06 -50.79 -2.31
C LYS A 665 14.45 -49.81 -1.19
N GLU A 666 14.99 -50.33 -0.08
CA GLU A 666 15.44 -49.54 1.07
C GLU A 666 16.56 -48.57 0.69
N LYS A 667 17.60 -49.03 -0.02
CA LYS A 667 18.72 -48.18 -0.47
C LYS A 667 18.27 -47.13 -1.48
N TRP A 668 17.32 -47.48 -2.36
CA TRP A 668 16.73 -46.50 -3.28
C TRP A 668 15.91 -45.42 -2.54
N ILE A 669 15.10 -45.82 -1.57
CA ILE A 669 14.33 -44.89 -0.73
C ILE A 669 15.27 -43.96 0.04
N GLU A 670 16.33 -44.49 0.65
CA GLU A 670 17.33 -43.72 1.38
C GLU A 670 18.05 -42.73 0.47
N PHE A 671 18.56 -43.18 -0.68
CA PHE A 671 19.21 -42.32 -1.67
C PHE A 671 18.27 -41.25 -2.20
N SER A 672 17.04 -41.62 -2.58
CA SER A 672 16.04 -40.69 -3.11
C SER A 672 15.70 -39.61 -2.08
N LYS A 673 15.52 -40.02 -0.81
CA LYS A 673 15.27 -39.10 0.31
C LYS A 673 16.47 -38.18 0.57
N ALA A 674 17.68 -38.72 0.63
CA ALA A 674 18.91 -37.95 0.83
C ALA A 674 19.14 -36.95 -0.31
N LYS A 675 18.98 -37.39 -1.56
CA LYS A 675 19.08 -36.54 -2.75
C LYS A 675 18.03 -35.43 -2.75
N TYR A 676 16.78 -35.76 -2.44
CA TYR A 676 15.71 -34.77 -2.32
C TYR A 676 16.01 -33.72 -1.24
N GLN A 677 16.46 -34.16 -0.06
CA GLN A 677 16.83 -33.27 1.04
C GLN A 677 18.02 -32.36 0.68
N ALA A 678 19.06 -32.91 0.03
CA ALA A 678 20.22 -32.14 -0.43
C ALA A 678 19.81 -31.08 -1.48
N VAL A 679 18.98 -31.44 -2.46
CA VAL A 679 18.45 -30.51 -3.47
C VAL A 679 17.61 -29.41 -2.83
N LYS A 680 16.73 -29.78 -1.88
CA LYS A 680 15.90 -28.82 -1.14
C LYS A 680 16.78 -27.83 -0.36
N ARG A 681 17.72 -28.34 0.44
CA ARG A 681 18.67 -27.53 1.21
C ARG A 681 19.49 -26.60 0.32
N ARG A 682 19.97 -27.09 -0.84
CA ARG A 682 20.69 -26.28 -1.82
C ARG A 682 19.84 -25.12 -2.35
N GLY A 683 18.56 -25.37 -2.64
CA GLY A 683 17.62 -24.34 -3.07
C GLY A 683 17.36 -23.28 -2.00
N GLU A 684 17.15 -23.70 -0.75
CA GLU A 684 16.96 -22.80 0.40
C GLU A 684 18.18 -21.92 0.64
N LEU A 685 19.39 -22.50 0.67
CA LEU A 685 20.65 -21.77 0.82
C LEU A 685 20.89 -20.79 -0.32
N ASN A 686 20.62 -21.20 -1.57
CA ASN A 686 20.74 -20.32 -2.73
C ASN A 686 19.87 -19.07 -2.56
N SER A 687 18.62 -19.23 -2.15
CA SER A 687 17.71 -18.11 -1.94
C SER A 687 18.17 -17.16 -0.84
N LEU A 688 18.57 -17.69 0.31
CA LEU A 688 19.09 -16.89 1.42
C LEU A 688 20.38 -16.17 1.03
N TRP A 689 21.28 -16.85 0.31
CA TRP A 689 22.57 -16.31 -0.08
C TRP A 689 22.45 -15.16 -1.08
N TYR A 690 21.63 -15.32 -2.14
CA TYR A 690 21.35 -14.23 -3.08
C TYR A 690 20.67 -13.05 -2.40
N TRP A 691 19.75 -13.31 -1.47
CA TRP A 691 19.09 -12.28 -0.67
C TRP A 691 20.10 -11.46 0.16
N MET A 692 21.07 -12.12 0.79
CA MET A 692 22.17 -11.45 1.50
C MET A 692 23.09 -10.67 0.54
N MET A 693 23.43 -11.25 -0.62
CA MET A 693 24.24 -10.60 -1.64
C MET A 693 23.60 -9.29 -2.13
N TYR A 694 22.28 -9.29 -2.36
CA TYR A 694 21.56 -8.09 -2.79
C TYR A 694 21.62 -6.97 -1.77
N ARG A 695 21.45 -7.29 -0.49
CA ARG A 695 21.58 -6.33 0.61
C ARG A 695 22.95 -5.67 0.63
N ILE A 696 24.01 -6.48 0.57
CA ILE A 696 25.39 -5.99 0.57
C ILE A 696 25.67 -5.15 -0.69
N ALA A 697 25.19 -5.58 -1.86
CA ALA A 697 25.37 -4.84 -3.12
C ALA A 697 24.74 -3.44 -3.05
N VAL A 698 23.50 -3.36 -2.58
CA VAL A 698 22.75 -2.11 -2.44
C VAL A 698 23.37 -1.21 -1.37
N ALA A 699 23.78 -1.77 -0.22
CA ALA A 699 24.45 -1.02 0.83
C ALA A 699 25.81 -0.47 0.37
N GLU A 700 26.58 -1.25 -0.40
CA GLU A 700 27.87 -0.82 -0.94
C GLU A 700 27.72 0.28 -2.00
N SER A 701 26.72 0.18 -2.89
CA SER A 701 26.53 1.17 -3.95
C SER A 701 26.15 2.56 -3.42
N TRP A 702 25.54 2.62 -2.24
CA TRP A 702 25.10 3.86 -1.61
C TRP A 702 25.75 4.15 -0.26
N LYS A 703 26.93 3.57 0.01
CA LYS A 703 27.62 3.74 1.30
C LYS A 703 27.99 5.20 1.63
N ASP A 704 28.08 6.05 0.61
CA ASP A 704 28.43 7.47 0.70
C ASP A 704 27.22 8.40 0.50
N GLU A 705 26.03 7.83 0.29
CA GLU A 705 24.80 8.59 0.03
C GLU A 705 23.95 8.78 1.28
N ILE A 706 23.12 9.83 1.25
CA ILE A 706 21.99 9.99 2.18
C ILE A 706 20.80 9.29 1.56
N LEU A 707 20.18 8.41 2.34
CA LEU A 707 19.08 7.56 1.93
C LEU A 707 17.78 7.96 2.64
N TYR A 708 16.70 7.97 1.89
CA TYR A 708 15.34 8.13 2.38
C TYR A 708 14.58 6.84 2.09
N PHE A 709 13.79 6.36 3.05
CA PHE A 709 13.01 5.13 2.90
C PHE A 709 11.52 5.48 2.88
N PRO A 710 10.93 5.80 1.72
CA PRO A 710 9.50 6.02 1.63
C PRO A 710 8.70 4.87 2.25
N HIS A 711 7.64 5.21 2.96
CA HIS A 711 6.77 4.23 3.59
C HIS A 711 5.43 4.12 2.86
N ASN A 712 4.83 2.94 2.91
CA ASN A 712 3.45 2.63 2.56
C ASN A 712 2.74 2.03 3.80
N MET A 713 1.46 1.68 3.68
CA MET A 713 0.70 1.08 4.78
C MET A 713 -0.13 -0.14 4.34
N ASP A 714 -0.43 -1.05 5.26
CA ASP A 714 -1.44 -2.11 5.03
C ASP A 714 -2.88 -1.57 5.19
N PHE A 715 -3.88 -2.42 4.91
CA PHE A 715 -5.29 -2.03 4.98
C PHE A 715 -5.77 -1.57 6.38
N ARG A 716 -4.99 -1.84 7.43
CA ARG A 716 -5.31 -1.50 8.84
C ARG A 716 -4.51 -0.30 9.32
N GLY A 717 -3.65 0.24 8.47
CA GLY A 717 -2.82 1.40 8.75
C GLY A 717 -1.42 1.08 9.28
N ARG A 718 -0.99 -0.19 9.41
CA ARG A 718 0.40 -0.48 9.82
C ARG A 718 1.36 -0.05 8.71
N VAL A 719 2.40 0.68 9.10
CA VAL A 719 3.32 1.34 8.18
C VAL A 719 4.52 0.44 7.86
N TYR A 720 5.03 0.46 6.63
CA TYR A 720 6.19 -0.32 6.16
C TYR A 720 7.03 0.49 5.17
N PRO A 721 8.37 0.42 5.22
CA PRO A 721 9.22 0.88 4.12
C PRO A 721 8.86 0.16 2.82
N ILE A 722 8.90 0.88 1.69
CA ILE A 722 8.67 0.27 0.37
C ILE A 722 9.81 -0.68 0.00
N SER A 723 11.05 -0.36 0.40
CA SER A 723 12.22 -1.17 0.01
C SER A 723 12.26 -2.51 0.76
N PRO A 724 12.23 -3.65 0.04
CA PRO A 724 12.32 -4.96 0.66
C PRO A 724 13.77 -5.38 0.91
N TYR A 725 14.73 -4.85 0.15
CA TYR A 725 16.14 -5.27 0.21
C TYR A 725 16.80 -4.76 1.49
N LEU A 726 16.84 -3.45 1.65
CA LEU A 726 17.47 -2.75 2.76
C LEU A 726 16.42 -1.82 3.39
N SER A 727 16.15 -1.97 4.68
CA SER A 727 15.35 -1.03 5.47
C SER A 727 15.49 -1.32 6.96
N HIS A 728 15.21 -0.33 7.81
CA HIS A 728 15.30 -0.47 9.27
C HIS A 728 14.24 -1.41 9.86
N MET A 729 13.20 -1.78 9.10
CA MET A 729 12.25 -2.83 9.49
C MET A 729 12.76 -4.26 9.26
N GLY A 730 13.93 -4.41 8.63
CA GLY A 730 14.54 -5.70 8.39
C GLY A 730 15.03 -6.41 9.65
N ASP A 731 15.76 -7.49 9.41
CA ASP A 731 16.47 -8.28 10.43
C ASP A 731 17.66 -7.53 11.04
N ASP A 732 18.29 -8.14 12.05
CA ASP A 732 19.43 -7.60 12.81
C ASP A 732 20.52 -6.98 11.91
N ILE A 733 20.88 -7.67 10.82
CA ILE A 733 21.85 -7.16 9.83
C ILE A 733 21.38 -5.84 9.23
N ASN A 734 20.16 -5.76 8.70
CA ASN A 734 19.66 -4.53 8.10
C ASN A 734 19.63 -3.36 9.09
N ARG A 735 19.23 -3.63 10.35
CA ARG A 735 19.19 -2.61 11.40
C ARG A 735 20.59 -2.11 11.75
N SER A 736 21.56 -3.01 11.83
CA SER A 736 22.96 -2.67 12.14
C SER A 736 23.66 -1.85 11.04
N LEU A 737 23.19 -1.97 9.79
CA LEU A 737 23.75 -1.28 8.64
C LEU A 737 23.24 0.15 8.49
N LEU A 738 22.23 0.57 9.25
CA LEU A 738 21.57 1.87 9.07
C LEU A 738 21.79 2.78 10.29
N LEU A 739 22.27 3.99 10.03
CA LEU A 739 22.43 5.07 11.01
C LEU A 739 21.62 6.28 10.56
N PHE A 740 21.22 7.15 11.47
CA PHE A 740 20.64 8.44 11.07
C PHE A 740 21.70 9.27 10.33
N ALA A 741 21.35 9.86 9.19
CA ALA A 741 22.24 10.74 8.46
C ALA A 741 22.49 12.03 9.25
N LYS A 742 21.43 12.60 9.82
CA LYS A 742 21.53 13.72 10.76
C LYS A 742 22.09 13.20 12.08
N GLY A 743 23.23 13.73 12.53
CA GLY A 743 23.78 13.45 13.85
C GLY A 743 23.28 14.43 14.90
N LYS A 744 23.32 14.05 16.18
CA LYS A 744 23.07 14.96 17.31
C LYS A 744 24.14 14.79 18.40
N PRO A 745 24.50 15.86 19.12
CA PRO A 745 25.34 15.74 20.31
C PRO A 745 24.68 14.81 21.34
N LEU A 746 25.48 13.96 22.01
CA LEU A 746 24.99 13.02 23.02
C LEU A 746 24.33 13.72 24.21
N GLY A 747 24.79 14.91 24.57
CA GLY A 747 24.38 15.56 25.80
C GLY A 747 24.71 14.73 27.06
N PRO A 748 24.16 15.11 28.22
CA PRO A 748 24.59 14.59 29.52
C PRO A 748 24.29 13.11 29.73
N LYS A 749 23.19 12.60 29.16
CA LYS A 749 22.75 11.20 29.33
C LYS A 749 22.99 10.32 28.10
N GLY A 750 23.44 10.87 26.97
CA GLY A 750 23.51 10.12 25.73
C GLY A 750 24.43 8.91 25.80
N LEU A 751 25.60 9.04 26.45
CA LEU A 751 26.52 7.91 26.62
C LEU A 751 25.93 6.79 27.50
N GLN A 752 25.16 7.14 28.54
CA GLN A 752 24.46 6.17 29.37
C GLN A 752 23.40 5.42 28.56
N TRP A 753 22.62 6.13 27.73
CA TRP A 753 21.65 5.52 26.83
C TRP A 753 22.29 4.59 25.80
N LEU A 754 23.45 4.94 25.23
CA LEU A 754 24.19 4.06 24.32
C LEU A 754 24.65 2.77 25.01
N LYS A 755 25.24 2.88 26.21
CA LYS A 755 25.68 1.73 27.00
C LYS A 755 24.50 0.82 27.39
N LEU A 756 23.41 1.42 27.87
CA LEU A 756 22.18 0.71 28.20
C LEU A 756 21.59 -0.01 26.99
N HIS A 757 21.53 0.67 25.84
CA HIS A 757 21.03 0.10 24.60
C HIS A 757 21.90 -1.08 24.14
N CYS A 758 23.22 -0.96 24.21
CA CYS A 758 24.14 -2.07 23.94
C CYS A 758 23.83 -3.30 24.81
N ILE A 759 23.57 -3.11 26.11
CA ILE A 759 23.17 -4.21 27.01
C ILE A 759 21.80 -4.77 26.66
N ASN A 760 20.82 -3.92 26.32
CA ASN A 760 19.50 -4.39 25.92
C ASN A 760 19.57 -5.33 24.70
N LEU A 761 20.41 -5.00 23.70
CA LEU A 761 20.64 -5.81 22.49
C LEU A 761 21.30 -7.17 22.78
N THR A 762 22.07 -7.29 23.86
CA THR A 762 22.67 -8.59 24.24
C THR A 762 21.62 -9.61 24.66
N GLY A 763 20.43 -9.15 25.04
CA GLY A 763 19.37 -9.96 25.62
C GLY A 763 19.63 -10.42 27.07
N LYS A 764 20.77 -10.03 27.66
CA LYS A 764 21.10 -10.28 29.06
C LYS A 764 20.39 -9.25 29.95
N LYS A 765 20.14 -9.58 31.23
CA LYS A 765 19.57 -8.66 32.24
C LYS A 765 18.18 -8.08 31.92
N LYS A 766 17.36 -8.73 31.07
CA LYS A 766 16.00 -8.27 30.69
C LYS A 766 15.04 -8.05 31.87
N ARG A 767 15.22 -8.77 32.98
CA ARG A 767 14.38 -8.67 34.19
C ARG A 767 14.91 -7.69 35.25
N GLU A 768 16.05 -7.07 34.97
CA GLU A 768 16.72 -6.19 35.92
C GLU A 768 16.36 -4.74 35.67
N SER A 769 16.56 -3.90 36.69
CA SER A 769 16.31 -2.47 36.61
C SER A 769 17.29 -1.76 35.67
N ILE A 770 16.93 -0.55 35.20
CA ILE A 770 17.82 0.29 34.38
C ILE A 770 19.18 0.49 35.06
N ASN A 771 19.19 0.76 36.37
CA ASN A 771 20.43 0.97 37.13
C ASN A 771 21.31 -0.29 37.17
N ALA A 772 20.72 -1.47 37.32
CA ALA A 772 21.46 -2.73 37.30
C ALA A 772 22.04 -3.02 35.91
N ARG A 773 21.30 -2.71 34.84
CA ARG A 773 21.79 -2.83 33.45
C ARG A 773 22.95 -1.88 33.17
N LEU A 774 22.89 -0.63 33.65
CA LEU A 774 23.97 0.34 33.52
C LEU A 774 25.24 -0.10 34.25
N LYS A 775 25.12 -0.62 35.49
CA LYS A 775 26.28 -1.19 36.21
C LYS A 775 26.93 -2.32 35.44
N TYR A 776 26.11 -3.23 34.91
CA TYR A 776 26.58 -4.33 34.06
C TYR A 776 27.24 -3.83 32.76
N ALA A 777 26.76 -2.72 32.20
CA ALA A 777 27.38 -2.09 31.03
C ALA A 777 28.81 -1.60 31.33
N GLU A 778 29.05 -1.04 32.51
CA GLU A 778 30.42 -0.64 32.92
C GLU A 778 31.32 -1.84 33.12
N GLU A 779 30.83 -2.94 33.71
CA GLU A 779 31.57 -4.19 33.87
C GLU A 779 31.98 -4.79 32.51
N MET A 780 31.09 -4.73 31.52
CA MET A 780 31.32 -5.29 30.18
C MET A 780 32.03 -4.32 29.23
N LEU A 781 32.32 -3.09 29.66
CA LEU A 781 32.92 -2.07 28.80
C LEU A 781 34.23 -2.53 28.11
N PRO A 782 35.16 -3.25 28.77
CA PRO A 782 36.34 -3.78 28.09
C PRO A 782 35.99 -4.72 26.92
N LYS A 783 34.97 -5.57 27.07
CA LYS A 783 34.51 -6.48 26.03
C LYS A 783 33.79 -5.77 24.89
N MET A 784 33.09 -4.68 25.18
CA MET A 784 32.51 -3.81 24.16
C MET A 784 33.61 -3.18 23.31
N LEU A 785 34.68 -2.68 23.94
CA LEU A 785 35.81 -2.07 23.24
C LEU A 785 36.60 -3.10 22.43
N ASP A 786 36.83 -4.31 22.95
CA ASP A 786 37.45 -5.41 22.19
C ASP A 786 36.61 -5.77 20.96
N SER A 787 35.30 -5.98 21.14
CA SER A 787 34.37 -6.28 20.05
C SER A 787 34.37 -5.20 18.97
N ALA A 788 34.51 -3.93 19.35
CA ALA A 788 34.55 -2.81 18.41
C ALA A 788 35.91 -2.64 17.71
N ASN A 789 37.03 -2.97 18.36
CA ASN A 789 38.36 -2.76 17.80
C ASN A 789 38.86 -3.98 17.00
N ASN A 790 38.48 -5.19 17.40
CA ASN A 790 38.90 -6.45 16.79
C ASN A 790 37.71 -7.45 16.68
N PRO A 791 36.68 -7.14 15.87
CA PRO A 791 35.41 -7.85 15.88
C PRO A 791 35.50 -9.35 15.55
N LEU A 792 36.44 -9.74 14.68
CA LEU A 792 36.62 -11.13 14.23
C LEU A 792 37.85 -11.80 14.84
N GLY A 793 38.84 -11.06 15.35
CA GLY A 793 40.07 -11.62 15.93
C GLY A 793 40.18 -11.52 17.45
N GLY A 794 39.24 -10.85 18.13
CA GLY A 794 39.24 -10.64 19.59
C GLY A 794 38.50 -11.73 20.36
N GLU A 795 37.94 -11.37 21.52
CA GLU A 795 37.11 -12.24 22.36
C GLU A 795 35.72 -12.50 21.75
N GLN A 796 35.31 -11.72 20.74
CA GLN A 796 34.09 -11.97 19.98
C GLN A 796 32.78 -11.91 20.81
N TRP A 797 32.79 -11.22 21.96
CA TRP A 797 31.68 -11.15 22.90
C TRP A 797 30.34 -10.74 22.27
N TRP A 798 30.36 -9.84 21.28
CA TRP A 798 29.16 -9.41 20.57
C TRP A 798 28.36 -10.56 19.94
N MET A 799 29.01 -11.67 19.56
CA MET A 799 28.37 -12.84 18.94
C MET A 799 27.60 -13.73 19.92
N GLU A 800 27.73 -13.48 21.24
CA GLU A 800 26.93 -14.15 22.28
C GLU A 800 25.55 -13.51 22.48
N SER A 801 25.25 -12.44 21.75
CA SER A 801 24.04 -11.62 21.92
C SER A 801 22.83 -12.18 21.18
N ASP A 802 21.62 -11.83 21.65
CA ASP A 802 20.38 -12.09 20.90
C ASP A 802 20.39 -11.38 19.53
N ASP A 803 20.87 -10.13 19.47
CA ASP A 803 21.00 -9.30 18.27
C ASP A 803 22.48 -8.93 18.02
N PRO A 804 23.29 -9.85 17.46
CA PRO A 804 24.75 -9.70 17.42
C PRO A 804 25.20 -8.50 16.58
N TRP A 805 24.67 -8.29 15.38
CA TRP A 805 25.15 -7.22 14.49
C TRP A 805 24.80 -5.82 15.02
N GLN A 806 23.59 -5.64 15.56
CA GLN A 806 23.24 -4.39 16.27
C GLN A 806 24.12 -4.19 17.51
N THR A 807 24.44 -5.26 18.26
CA THR A 807 25.35 -5.17 19.41
C THR A 807 26.74 -4.72 18.99
N LEU A 808 27.29 -5.28 17.90
CA LEU A 808 28.57 -4.83 17.34
C LEU A 808 28.52 -3.36 16.94
N ALA A 809 27.45 -2.94 16.26
CA ALA A 809 27.26 -1.55 15.85
C ALA A 809 27.17 -0.60 17.07
N ALA A 810 26.51 -1.01 18.16
CA ALA A 810 26.45 -0.26 19.41
C ALA A 810 27.82 -0.19 20.10
N CYS A 811 28.58 -1.29 20.14
CA CYS A 811 29.96 -1.32 20.64
C CYS A 811 30.86 -0.33 19.90
N ILE A 812 30.76 -0.28 18.57
CA ILE A 812 31.46 0.66 17.69
C ILE A 812 31.13 2.11 18.06
N GLU A 813 29.85 2.44 18.27
CA GLU A 813 29.44 3.80 18.65
C GLU A 813 29.92 4.18 20.06
N VAL A 814 29.83 3.26 21.03
CA VAL A 814 30.36 3.48 22.40
C VAL A 814 31.87 3.72 22.36
N ARG A 815 32.62 2.92 21.60
CA ARG A 815 34.06 3.12 21.37
C ARG A 815 34.34 4.51 20.78
N ASN A 816 33.57 4.94 19.77
CA ASN A 816 33.76 6.24 19.13
C ASN A 816 33.49 7.41 20.08
N ALA A 817 32.42 7.32 20.87
CA ALA A 817 32.12 8.30 21.91
C ALA A 817 33.25 8.41 22.95
N LEU A 818 33.79 7.27 23.42
CA LEU A 818 34.89 7.26 24.39
C LEU A 818 36.22 7.76 23.80
N LYS A 819 36.52 7.46 22.53
CA LYS A 819 37.67 8.06 21.83
C LYS A 819 37.55 9.58 21.76
N HIS A 820 36.35 10.11 21.50
CA HIS A 820 36.11 11.56 21.51
C HIS A 820 36.40 12.17 22.89
N VAL A 821 35.96 11.53 23.98
CA VAL A 821 36.29 11.95 25.35
C VAL A 821 37.80 11.99 25.58
N TYR A 822 38.51 10.95 25.16
CA TYR A 822 39.96 10.88 25.34
C TYR A 822 40.70 12.03 24.63
N HIS A 823 40.23 12.44 23.45
CA HIS A 823 40.88 13.50 22.66
C HIS A 823 40.42 14.92 22.99
N LEU A 824 39.14 15.11 23.35
CA LEU A 824 38.50 16.43 23.43
C LEU A 824 37.86 16.72 24.81
N GLY A 825 37.90 15.76 25.73
CA GLY A 825 37.57 15.95 27.15
C GLY A 825 36.08 15.92 27.53
N ASP A 826 35.15 15.79 26.57
CA ASP A 826 33.71 15.92 26.84
C ASP A 826 32.87 14.98 25.96
N HIS A 827 32.13 14.04 26.56
CA HIS A 827 31.28 13.11 25.81
C HIS A 827 30.02 13.80 25.25
N GLU A 828 29.56 14.88 25.86
CA GLU A 828 28.29 15.51 25.51
C GLU A 828 28.28 16.08 24.10
N LYS A 829 29.47 16.47 23.60
CA LYS A 829 29.68 17.07 22.28
C LYS A 829 29.91 16.04 21.17
N TYR A 830 30.10 14.76 21.48
CA TYR A 830 30.20 13.72 20.46
C TYR A 830 28.92 13.66 19.64
N ILE A 831 29.04 13.84 18.32
CA ILE A 831 27.92 13.80 17.38
C ILE A 831 27.61 12.34 17.06
N SER A 832 26.59 11.81 17.73
CA SER A 832 26.11 10.45 17.53
C SER A 832 25.04 10.38 16.43
N HIS A 833 25.17 9.34 15.61
CA HIS A 833 24.23 9.02 14.53
C HIS A 833 23.41 7.76 14.83
N PHE A 834 23.76 7.07 15.93
CA PHE A 834 23.22 5.77 16.25
C PHE A 834 21.77 5.86 16.76
N PRO A 835 20.83 5.08 16.21
CA PRO A 835 19.48 4.99 16.72
C PRO A 835 19.44 4.21 18.03
N VAL A 836 18.73 4.72 19.04
CA VAL A 836 18.46 4.01 20.30
C VAL A 836 16.99 3.61 20.33
N HIS A 837 16.73 2.32 20.59
CA HIS A 837 15.39 1.73 20.51
C HIS A 837 14.72 1.66 21.87
N GLN A 838 13.41 1.85 21.91
CA GLN A 838 12.54 1.66 23.07
C GLN A 838 11.31 0.85 22.64
N ASP A 839 11.10 -0.31 23.26
CA ASP A 839 10.14 -1.32 22.78
C ASP A 839 9.02 -1.53 23.78
N GLY A 840 7.79 -1.65 23.27
CA GLY A 840 6.65 -2.11 24.07
C GLY A 840 6.83 -3.57 24.50
N THR A 841 6.52 -3.90 25.76
CA THR A 841 6.71 -5.27 26.29
C THR A 841 5.89 -6.32 25.54
N CYS A 842 4.58 -6.08 25.44
CA CYS A 842 3.67 -6.84 24.60
C CYS A 842 2.56 -5.87 24.17
N ASN A 843 2.83 -5.11 23.11
CA ASN A 843 2.04 -3.92 22.78
C ASN A 843 0.54 -4.23 22.55
N GLY A 844 0.21 -5.34 21.90
CA GLY A 844 -1.18 -5.79 21.77
C GLY A 844 -1.89 -5.98 23.12
N LEU A 845 -1.25 -6.58 24.13
CA LEU A 845 -1.81 -6.70 25.48
C LEU A 845 -1.83 -5.37 26.23
N GLN A 846 -0.87 -4.46 26.00
CA GLN A 846 -0.91 -3.09 26.53
C GLN A 846 -2.17 -2.35 26.05
N HIS A 847 -2.46 -2.42 24.74
CA HIS A 847 -3.68 -1.83 24.19
C HIS A 847 -4.95 -2.51 24.75
N TYR A 848 -4.98 -3.85 24.88
CA TYR A 848 -6.12 -4.53 25.49
C TYR A 848 -6.33 -4.12 26.95
N ALA A 849 -5.30 -4.15 27.79
CA ALA A 849 -5.40 -3.76 29.19
C ALA A 849 -5.90 -2.31 29.34
N ALA A 850 -5.45 -1.40 28.46
CA ALA A 850 -5.93 -0.03 28.43
C ALA A 850 -7.40 0.11 27.97
N LEU A 851 -7.83 -0.68 26.97
CA LEU A 851 -9.23 -0.73 26.50
C LEU A 851 -10.17 -1.32 27.56
N GLY A 852 -9.76 -2.41 28.20
CA GLY A 852 -10.54 -3.12 29.23
C GLY A 852 -10.48 -2.44 30.61
N ARG A 853 -9.55 -1.49 30.79
CA ARG A 853 -9.17 -0.93 32.09
C ARG A 853 -8.78 -2.02 33.11
N ASP A 854 -8.07 -3.03 32.66
CA ASP A 854 -7.67 -4.19 33.47
C ASP A 854 -6.42 -3.90 34.30
N THR A 855 -6.58 -3.61 35.58
CA THR A 855 -5.49 -3.26 36.51
C THR A 855 -4.43 -4.36 36.65
N GLU A 856 -4.84 -5.62 36.82
CA GLU A 856 -3.90 -6.75 36.94
C GLU A 856 -3.11 -6.98 35.64
N GLY A 857 -3.81 -7.02 34.49
CA GLY A 857 -3.16 -7.10 33.18
C GLY A 857 -2.21 -5.94 32.93
N ALA A 858 -2.57 -4.72 33.34
CA ALA A 858 -1.76 -3.52 33.23
C ALA A 858 -0.44 -3.60 34.01
N LYS A 859 -0.41 -4.24 35.19
CA LYS A 859 0.83 -4.52 35.94
C LYS A 859 1.76 -5.42 35.13
N GLU A 860 1.23 -6.49 34.56
CA GLU A 860 2.04 -7.51 33.86
C GLU A 860 2.67 -7.01 32.55
N VAL A 861 2.08 -5.99 31.93
CA VAL A 861 2.56 -5.40 30.67
C VAL A 861 3.14 -4.01 30.85
N ASN A 862 3.52 -3.66 32.08
CA ASN A 862 4.24 -2.44 32.43
C ASN A 862 3.48 -1.14 32.11
N LEU A 863 2.15 -1.14 32.15
CA LEU A 863 1.38 0.11 32.12
C LEU A 863 1.44 0.83 33.46
N LEU A 864 1.57 0.09 34.56
CA LEU A 864 1.71 0.67 35.89
C LEU A 864 3.18 0.80 36.30
N PRO A 865 3.54 1.81 37.13
CA PRO A 865 4.90 1.99 37.62
C PRO A 865 5.40 0.78 38.41
N CYS A 866 6.66 0.42 38.18
CA CYS A 866 7.34 -0.69 38.86
C CYS A 866 8.86 -0.41 38.92
N ASP A 867 9.55 -0.99 39.92
CA ASP A 867 11.00 -0.83 40.10
C ASP A 867 11.82 -1.68 39.12
N VAL A 868 11.28 -2.86 38.79
CA VAL A 868 11.83 -3.82 37.84
C VAL A 868 10.78 -4.15 36.77
N PRO A 869 11.19 -4.44 35.53
CA PRO A 869 10.25 -4.73 34.46
C PRO A 869 9.49 -6.03 34.71
N SER A 870 8.17 -5.98 34.58
CA SER A 870 7.31 -7.15 34.58
C SER A 870 7.44 -7.92 33.25
N ASP A 871 7.35 -9.25 33.35
CA ASP A 871 7.46 -10.17 32.23
C ASP A 871 6.19 -11.03 32.17
N VAL A 872 5.16 -10.53 31.47
CA VAL A 872 3.86 -11.22 31.27
C VAL A 872 4.02 -12.69 30.89
N TYR A 873 5.02 -13.02 30.07
CA TYR A 873 5.27 -14.39 29.64
C TYR A 873 5.72 -15.29 30.80
N SER A 874 6.47 -14.76 31.76
CA SER A 874 6.84 -15.50 32.97
C SER A 874 5.67 -15.61 33.94
N GLY A 875 4.87 -14.55 34.10
CA GLY A 875 3.66 -14.57 34.92
C GLY A 875 2.66 -15.62 34.43
N VAL A 876 2.40 -15.66 33.11
CA VAL A 876 1.54 -16.69 32.50
C VAL A 876 2.15 -18.09 32.65
N ALA A 877 3.47 -18.25 32.50
CA ALA A 877 4.12 -19.56 32.67
C ALA A 877 3.97 -20.09 34.11
N GLN A 878 4.09 -19.22 35.10
CA GLN A 878 3.87 -19.56 36.50
C GLN A 878 2.41 -19.94 36.77
N ARG A 879 1.43 -19.21 36.22
CA ARG A 879 0.00 -19.58 36.32
C ARG A 879 -0.29 -20.93 35.67
N VAL A 880 0.30 -21.20 34.50
CA VAL A 880 0.17 -22.50 33.82
C VAL A 880 0.75 -23.63 34.66
N GLU A 881 1.94 -23.44 35.25
CA GLU A 881 2.53 -24.42 36.16
C GLU A 881 1.65 -24.65 37.40
N GLN A 882 1.09 -23.59 38.00
CA GLN A 882 0.21 -23.72 39.15
C GLN A 882 -1.07 -24.51 38.80
N LYS A 883 -1.66 -24.25 37.63
CA LYS A 883 -2.82 -24.99 37.14
C LYS A 883 -2.49 -26.46 36.91
N ARG A 884 -1.28 -26.73 36.42
CA ARG A 884 -0.81 -28.10 36.23
C ARG A 884 -0.61 -28.84 37.55
N LEU A 885 0.00 -28.20 38.54
CA LEU A 885 0.11 -28.74 39.91
C LEU A 885 -1.26 -29.04 40.54
N ASN A 886 -2.25 -28.19 40.29
CA ASN A 886 -3.63 -28.43 40.76
C ASN A 886 -4.27 -29.60 40.01
N ASP A 887 -4.07 -29.68 38.70
CA ASP A 887 -4.62 -30.74 37.85
C ASP A 887 -4.00 -32.13 38.12
N GLU A 888 -2.75 -32.20 38.57
CA GLU A 888 -2.12 -33.43 39.07
C GLU A 888 -2.92 -34.04 40.25
N LYS A 889 -3.71 -33.22 40.96
CA LYS A 889 -4.60 -33.63 42.06
C LYS A 889 -6.07 -33.64 41.67
N SER A 890 -6.39 -33.48 40.38
CA SER A 890 -7.77 -33.36 39.91
C SER A 890 -8.56 -34.66 40.13
N PRO A 891 -9.86 -34.57 40.51
CA PRO A 891 -10.74 -35.73 40.53
C PRO A 891 -11.08 -36.23 39.12
N ASN A 892 -10.87 -35.41 38.07
CA ASN A 892 -11.07 -35.83 36.69
C ASN A 892 -9.84 -36.63 36.20
N GLN A 893 -10.03 -37.94 36.03
CA GLN A 893 -8.97 -38.88 35.64
C GLN A 893 -8.26 -38.46 34.35
N SER A 894 -8.98 -38.02 33.32
CA SER A 894 -8.39 -37.66 32.02
C SER A 894 -7.42 -36.46 32.11
N VAL A 895 -7.78 -35.45 32.90
CA VAL A 895 -6.95 -34.24 33.11
C VAL A 895 -5.74 -34.58 33.97
N ARG A 896 -5.96 -35.38 35.03
CA ARG A 896 -4.90 -35.84 35.94
C ARG A 896 -3.83 -36.66 35.21
N GLU A 897 -4.23 -37.59 34.36
CA GLU A 897 -3.31 -38.43 33.58
C GLU A 897 -2.41 -37.60 32.66
N VAL A 898 -2.96 -36.61 31.95
CA VAL A 898 -2.17 -35.74 31.06
C VAL A 898 -1.22 -34.85 31.86
N ALA A 899 -1.65 -34.29 33.00
CA ALA A 899 -0.81 -33.46 33.85
C ALA A 899 0.36 -34.23 34.49
N LEU A 900 0.12 -35.46 34.97
CA LEU A 900 1.15 -36.34 35.51
C LEU A 900 2.12 -36.81 34.41
N ALA A 901 1.62 -37.20 33.23
CA ALA A 901 2.47 -37.57 32.11
C ALA A 901 3.33 -36.39 31.61
N LEU A 902 2.80 -35.17 31.67
CA LEU A 902 3.57 -33.96 31.35
C LEU A 902 4.64 -33.68 32.42
N ARG A 903 4.37 -33.93 33.71
CA ARG A 903 5.40 -33.84 34.78
C ARG A 903 6.57 -34.78 34.52
N GLU A 904 6.28 -36.00 34.09
CA GLU A 904 7.32 -36.98 33.78
C GLU A 904 8.18 -36.54 32.60
N ALA A 905 7.54 -36.04 31.53
CA ALA A 905 8.24 -35.55 30.34
C ALA A 905 8.94 -34.18 30.54
N MET A 906 8.46 -33.38 31.49
CA MET A 906 8.98 -32.05 31.83
C MET A 906 8.97 -31.87 33.35
N PRO A 907 10.01 -32.38 34.05
CA PRO A 907 10.09 -32.30 35.51
C PRO A 907 10.15 -30.85 36.02
N GLN A 908 10.87 -30.00 35.29
CA GLN A 908 10.99 -28.57 35.57
C GLN A 908 9.66 -27.82 35.34
N PRO A 909 9.47 -26.66 35.98
CA PRO A 909 8.37 -25.76 35.66
C PRO A 909 8.32 -25.42 34.17
N VAL A 910 7.11 -25.24 33.63
CA VAL A 910 6.91 -24.92 32.20
C VAL A 910 7.78 -23.72 31.78
N PRO A 911 8.75 -23.89 30.85
CA PRO A 911 9.65 -22.81 30.48
C PRO A 911 8.92 -21.68 29.75
N ARG A 912 9.28 -20.42 30.06
CA ARG A 912 8.79 -19.21 29.36
C ARG A 912 8.82 -19.35 27.83
N LYS A 913 9.91 -19.92 27.28
CA LYS A 913 10.11 -20.10 25.84
C LYS A 913 8.98 -20.92 25.18
N VAL A 914 8.42 -21.91 25.90
CA VAL A 914 7.38 -22.81 25.39
C VAL A 914 6.08 -22.06 25.11
N ILE A 915 5.68 -21.14 26.00
CA ILE A 915 4.40 -20.43 25.90
C ILE A 915 4.50 -19.02 25.31
N LYS A 916 5.71 -18.43 25.23
CA LYS A 916 5.94 -17.04 24.81
C LYS A 916 5.25 -16.73 23.48
N GLN A 917 5.44 -17.58 22.48
CA GLN A 917 4.86 -17.39 21.15
C GLN A 917 3.33 -17.41 21.18
N THR A 918 2.75 -18.35 21.92
CA THR A 918 1.30 -18.47 22.10
C THR A 918 0.72 -17.23 22.77
N VAL A 919 1.28 -16.80 23.90
CA VAL A 919 0.84 -15.58 24.59
C VAL A 919 0.92 -14.35 23.68
N MET A 920 2.05 -14.19 22.97
CA MET A 920 2.27 -13.06 22.06
C MET A 920 1.27 -13.03 20.91
N THR A 921 0.78 -14.20 20.45
CA THR A 921 -0.07 -14.30 19.26
C THR A 921 -1.56 -14.48 19.57
N THR A 922 -1.95 -14.81 20.80
CA THR A 922 -3.37 -14.92 21.22
C THR A 922 -4.13 -13.59 21.10
N VAL A 923 -3.47 -12.47 21.41
CA VAL A 923 -4.04 -11.13 21.19
C VAL A 923 -4.23 -10.82 19.71
N TYR A 924 -3.44 -11.46 18.86
CA TYR A 924 -3.49 -11.32 17.41
C TYR A 924 -4.41 -12.36 16.73
N GLY A 925 -5.29 -13.00 17.50
CA GLY A 925 -6.34 -13.87 16.97
C GLY A 925 -5.97 -15.34 16.83
N VAL A 926 -4.88 -15.79 17.45
CA VAL A 926 -4.54 -17.22 17.49
C VAL A 926 -5.64 -18.02 18.20
N THR A 927 -6.05 -19.10 17.53
CA THR A 927 -7.06 -20.06 17.99
C THR A 927 -6.41 -21.17 18.80
N MET A 928 -7.22 -22.05 19.42
CA MET A 928 -6.72 -23.24 20.11
C MET A 928 -5.80 -24.07 19.22
N TYR A 929 -6.18 -24.33 17.97
CA TYR A 929 -5.35 -25.07 17.02
C TYR A 929 -4.00 -24.39 16.77
N GLY A 930 -4.00 -23.09 16.48
CA GLY A 930 -2.77 -22.33 16.25
C GLY A 930 -1.84 -22.34 17.47
N GLY A 931 -2.41 -22.19 18.67
CA GLY A 931 -1.66 -22.29 19.93
C GLY A 931 -1.04 -23.68 20.13
N VAL A 932 -1.79 -24.74 19.82
CA VAL A 932 -1.29 -26.12 19.88
C VAL A 932 -0.10 -26.32 18.95
N GLN A 933 -0.15 -25.83 17.70
CA GLN A 933 0.96 -25.99 16.78
C GLN A 933 2.20 -25.19 17.20
N GLN A 934 2.02 -24.01 17.78
CA GLN A 934 3.14 -23.22 18.31
C GLN A 934 3.80 -23.90 19.49
N ILE A 935 3.03 -24.35 20.49
CA ILE A 935 3.57 -25.06 21.66
C ILE A 935 4.19 -26.38 21.22
N LYS A 936 3.55 -27.15 20.34
CA LYS A 936 4.07 -28.41 19.80
C LYS A 936 5.45 -28.22 19.16
N ARG A 937 5.66 -27.13 18.40
CA ARG A 937 6.98 -26.80 17.83
C ARG A 937 8.02 -26.56 18.91
N GLN A 938 7.67 -25.87 19.99
CA GLN A 938 8.59 -25.63 21.11
C GLN A 938 8.88 -26.91 21.91
N LEU A 939 7.87 -27.77 22.14
CA LEU A 939 8.05 -29.05 22.83
C LEU A 939 8.94 -30.02 22.04
N LYS A 940 8.81 -30.06 20.71
CA LYS A 940 9.72 -30.82 19.84
C LYS A 940 11.17 -30.33 19.96
N GLY A 941 11.39 -29.03 20.14
CA GLY A 941 12.73 -28.47 20.37
C GLY A 941 13.32 -28.78 21.75
N LEU A 942 12.56 -29.44 22.65
CA LEU A 942 13.01 -29.93 23.95
C LEU A 942 13.11 -31.47 23.97
N ASP A 943 13.13 -32.11 22.80
CA ASP A 943 13.23 -33.58 22.64
C ASP A 943 12.11 -34.39 23.32
N ILE A 944 10.93 -33.79 23.54
CA ILE A 944 9.77 -34.49 24.10
C ILE A 944 9.11 -35.37 23.02
N SER A 945 8.83 -36.64 23.37
CA SER A 945 8.40 -37.69 22.43
C SER A 945 7.16 -37.33 21.59
N THR A 946 7.18 -37.74 20.33
CA THR A 946 6.21 -37.34 19.30
C THR A 946 4.77 -37.82 19.54
N GLU A 947 4.58 -38.97 20.20
CA GLU A 947 3.27 -39.59 20.39
C GLU A 947 2.38 -38.82 21.36
N LYS A 948 2.93 -38.33 22.49
CA LYS A 948 2.18 -37.57 23.50
C LYS A 948 2.25 -36.04 23.30
N CYS A 949 3.12 -35.58 22.40
CA CYS A 949 3.40 -34.15 22.17
C CYS A 949 2.14 -33.33 21.83
N VAL A 950 1.20 -33.89 21.06
CA VAL A 950 -0.06 -33.20 20.72
C VAL A 950 -0.95 -33.04 21.95
N SER A 951 -1.06 -34.07 22.78
CA SER A 951 -1.85 -34.03 24.02
C SER A 951 -1.30 -32.97 24.99
N PHE A 952 0.02 -32.96 25.18
CA PHE A 952 0.71 -31.94 26.00
C PHE A 952 0.54 -30.53 25.45
N ALA A 953 0.68 -30.34 24.14
CA ALA A 953 0.49 -29.05 23.51
C ALA A 953 -0.96 -28.54 23.65
N SER A 954 -1.95 -29.41 23.47
CA SER A 954 -3.38 -29.12 23.71
C SER A 954 -3.65 -28.69 25.13
N TYR A 955 -3.15 -29.46 26.09
CA TYR A 955 -3.26 -29.16 27.51
C TYR A 955 -2.63 -27.80 27.87
N LEU A 956 -1.37 -27.58 27.49
CA LEU A 956 -0.66 -26.34 27.77
C LEU A 956 -1.32 -25.13 27.08
N THR A 957 -1.85 -25.30 25.88
CA THR A 957 -2.56 -24.21 25.18
C THR A 957 -3.82 -23.82 25.94
N GLN A 958 -4.62 -24.80 26.38
CA GLN A 958 -5.83 -24.54 27.17
C GLN A 958 -5.50 -23.80 28.47
N LYS A 959 -4.47 -24.24 29.19
CA LYS A 959 -4.03 -23.58 30.43
C LYS A 959 -3.45 -22.19 30.18
N THR A 960 -2.76 -21.99 29.05
CA THR A 960 -2.24 -20.68 28.65
C THR A 960 -3.37 -19.70 28.40
N PHE A 961 -4.40 -20.10 27.64
CA PHE A 961 -5.56 -19.22 27.35
C PHE A 961 -6.34 -18.88 28.61
N SER A 962 -6.66 -19.89 29.43
CA SER A 962 -7.32 -19.66 30.72
C SER A 962 -6.52 -18.73 31.64
N SER A 963 -5.19 -18.76 31.58
CA SER A 963 -4.32 -17.88 32.39
C SER A 963 -4.24 -16.45 31.85
N LEU A 964 -4.54 -16.24 30.57
CA LEU A 964 -4.73 -14.91 29.98
C LEU A 964 -6.11 -14.36 30.30
N ASP A 965 -7.16 -15.20 30.24
CA ASP A 965 -8.53 -14.80 30.58
C ASP A 965 -8.64 -14.29 32.03
N GLU A 966 -7.88 -14.88 32.96
CA GLU A 966 -7.81 -14.42 34.35
C GLU A 966 -7.14 -13.06 34.50
N ALA A 967 -6.04 -12.79 33.77
CA ALA A 967 -5.28 -11.54 33.89
C ALA A 967 -5.90 -10.36 33.11
N PHE A 968 -6.65 -10.66 32.04
CA PHE A 968 -7.21 -9.68 31.11
C PHE A 968 -8.72 -9.84 30.96
N ALA A 969 -9.43 -10.04 32.07
CA ALA A 969 -10.82 -10.46 32.09
C ALA A 969 -11.76 -9.52 31.32
N ASN A 970 -11.64 -8.19 31.48
CA ASN A 970 -12.53 -7.26 30.76
C ASN A 970 -12.10 -7.09 29.30
N SER A 971 -10.80 -7.12 29.02
CA SER A 971 -10.28 -7.16 27.65
C SER A 971 -10.81 -8.35 26.86
N MET A 972 -10.93 -9.52 27.47
CA MET A 972 -11.47 -10.71 26.79
C MET A 972 -12.98 -10.57 26.51
N LYS A 973 -13.75 -9.93 27.41
CA LYS A 973 -15.16 -9.57 27.12
C LYS A 973 -15.29 -8.64 25.92
N ILE A 974 -14.41 -7.64 25.79
CA ILE A 974 -14.37 -6.74 24.62
C ILE A 974 -14.07 -7.53 23.34
N LYS A 975 -13.07 -8.42 23.39
CA LYS A 975 -12.71 -9.29 22.27
C LYS A 975 -13.89 -10.16 21.82
N ASP A 976 -14.63 -10.75 22.75
CA ASP A 976 -15.80 -11.58 22.45
C ASP A 976 -16.99 -10.77 21.91
N TRP A 977 -17.18 -9.55 22.41
CA TRP A 977 -18.16 -8.61 21.86
C TRP A 977 -17.83 -8.23 20.41
N PHE A 978 -16.57 -7.92 20.11
CA PHE A 978 -16.12 -7.66 18.74
C PHE A 978 -16.38 -8.86 17.81
N ARG A 979 -16.10 -10.09 18.27
CA ARG A 979 -16.42 -11.31 17.49
C ARG A 979 -17.91 -11.46 17.25
N SER A 980 -18.74 -11.12 18.23
CA SER A 980 -20.20 -11.16 18.11
C SER A 980 -20.71 -10.15 17.06
N CYS A 981 -20.19 -8.91 17.10
CA CYS A 981 -20.48 -7.89 16.10
C CYS A 981 -20.07 -8.34 14.69
N ALA A 982 -18.83 -8.81 14.54
CA ALA A 982 -18.32 -9.31 13.26
C ALA A 982 -19.11 -10.50 12.74
N SER A 983 -19.60 -11.39 13.63
CA SER A 983 -20.44 -12.53 13.26
C SER A 983 -21.78 -12.06 12.71
N ALA A 984 -22.43 -11.10 13.37
CA ALA A 984 -23.66 -10.50 12.89
C ALA A 984 -23.48 -9.83 11.51
N ILE A 985 -22.40 -9.06 11.34
CA ILE A 985 -22.07 -8.37 10.08
C ILE A 985 -21.78 -9.36 8.94
N ALA A 986 -20.90 -10.33 9.17
CA ALA A 986 -20.42 -11.21 8.11
C ALA A 986 -21.41 -12.34 7.77
N ARG A 987 -22.04 -12.97 8.77
CA ARG A 987 -22.93 -14.12 8.53
C ARG A 987 -24.35 -13.71 8.17
N GLN A 988 -24.88 -12.65 8.81
CA GLN A 988 -26.30 -12.30 8.67
C GLN A 988 -26.51 -11.14 7.70
N LEU A 989 -25.66 -10.11 7.75
CA LEU A 989 -25.74 -8.97 6.82
C LEU A 989 -24.95 -9.20 5.52
N LEU A 990 -24.11 -10.24 5.47
CA LEU A 990 -23.26 -10.58 4.32
C LEU A 990 -22.37 -9.41 3.86
N ARG A 991 -21.84 -8.63 4.81
CA ARG A 991 -20.92 -7.52 4.54
C ARG A 991 -19.56 -7.73 5.20
N SER A 992 -18.53 -7.08 4.69
CA SER A 992 -17.23 -7.01 5.37
C SER A 992 -17.30 -6.11 6.60
N VAL A 993 -16.48 -6.42 7.60
CA VAL A 993 -16.29 -5.57 8.76
C VAL A 993 -15.44 -4.36 8.37
N GLU A 994 -15.88 -3.17 8.79
CA GLU A 994 -15.29 -1.87 8.52
C GLU A 994 -15.23 -1.07 9.81
N TRP A 995 -14.27 -0.16 9.94
CA TRP A 995 -14.21 0.85 11.01
C TRP A 995 -13.41 2.06 10.54
N VAL A 996 -13.35 3.11 11.36
CA VAL A 996 -12.49 4.27 11.12
C VAL A 996 -11.57 4.41 12.32
N THR A 997 -10.27 4.58 12.10
CA THR A 997 -9.30 4.77 13.19
C THR A 997 -9.50 6.15 13.84
N PRO A 998 -8.98 6.37 15.06
CA PRO A 998 -9.07 7.68 15.71
C PRO A 998 -8.39 8.83 14.95
N LEU A 999 -7.50 8.51 14.00
CA LEU A 999 -6.89 9.50 13.08
C LEU A 999 -7.68 9.69 11.78
N GLY A 1000 -8.83 9.04 11.64
CA GLY A 1000 -9.75 9.20 10.52
C GLY A 1000 -9.53 8.24 9.35
N LEU A 1001 -8.65 7.24 9.47
CA LEU A 1001 -8.38 6.26 8.40
C LEU A 1001 -9.54 5.25 8.27
N PRO A 1002 -10.19 5.13 7.10
CA PRO A 1002 -11.17 4.06 6.87
C PRO A 1002 -10.45 2.72 6.70
N VAL A 1003 -10.89 1.72 7.45
CA VAL A 1003 -10.38 0.34 7.38
C VAL A 1003 -11.51 -0.60 6.97
N VAL A 1004 -11.18 -1.54 6.07
CA VAL A 1004 -12.09 -2.59 5.60
C VAL A 1004 -11.35 -3.92 5.53
N GLN A 1005 -11.94 -4.98 6.08
CA GLN A 1005 -11.34 -6.32 6.01
C GLN A 1005 -11.48 -6.94 4.60
N PRO A 1006 -10.36 -7.37 3.98
CA PRO A 1006 -10.34 -7.86 2.59
C PRO A 1006 -10.80 -9.32 2.42
N TYR A 1007 -11.24 -9.98 3.50
CA TYR A 1007 -11.55 -11.41 3.50
C TYR A 1007 -12.87 -11.72 2.78
N LEU A 1008 -12.79 -11.80 1.45
CA LEU A 1008 -13.90 -12.02 0.55
C LEU A 1008 -13.66 -13.29 -0.28
N THR A 1009 -14.74 -14.02 -0.57
CA THR A 1009 -14.79 -15.05 -1.60
C THR A 1009 -15.71 -14.60 -2.73
N MET A 1010 -15.47 -15.10 -3.93
CA MET A 1010 -16.30 -14.80 -5.08
C MET A 1010 -17.21 -15.99 -5.35
N GLU A 1011 -18.51 -15.75 -5.38
CA GLU A 1011 -19.52 -16.77 -5.70
C GLU A 1011 -20.37 -16.29 -6.86
N THR A 1012 -20.79 -17.22 -7.73
CA THR A 1012 -21.79 -16.92 -8.75
C THR A 1012 -23.17 -17.10 -8.13
N LYS A 1013 -23.94 -16.02 -8.01
CA LYS A 1013 -25.34 -16.06 -7.58
C LYS A 1013 -26.20 -15.44 -8.67
N LEU A 1014 -27.25 -16.16 -9.09
CA LEU A 1014 -28.17 -15.74 -10.16
C LEU A 1014 -27.44 -15.30 -11.44
N GLY A 1015 -26.38 -16.02 -11.82
CA GLY A 1015 -25.58 -15.71 -13.02
C GLY A 1015 -24.62 -14.53 -12.89
N ARG A 1016 -24.55 -13.84 -11.73
CA ARG A 1016 -23.60 -12.75 -11.47
C ARG A 1016 -22.53 -13.16 -10.46
N LEU A 1017 -21.32 -12.67 -10.67
CA LEU A 1017 -20.24 -12.80 -9.70
C LEU A 1017 -20.46 -11.78 -8.57
N VAL A 1018 -20.57 -12.27 -7.34
CA VAL A 1018 -20.69 -11.43 -6.14
C VAL A 1018 -19.58 -11.74 -5.16
N PHE A 1019 -19.08 -10.70 -4.49
CA PHE A 1019 -18.15 -10.85 -3.38
C PHE A 1019 -18.91 -11.05 -2.08
N LEU A 1020 -18.64 -12.15 -1.38
CA LEU A 1020 -19.21 -12.47 -0.08
C LEU A 1020 -18.11 -12.54 0.98
N PRO A 1021 -18.36 -12.06 2.20
CA PRO A 1021 -17.40 -12.15 3.28
C PRO A 1021 -17.13 -13.61 3.64
N VAL A 1022 -15.86 -13.97 3.88
CA VAL A 1022 -15.48 -15.25 4.48
C VAL A 1022 -15.70 -15.15 5.99
N PRO A 1023 -16.79 -15.70 6.57
CA PRO A 1023 -17.23 -15.26 7.89
C PRO A 1023 -16.24 -15.61 9.00
N ILE A 1024 -15.62 -16.80 8.93
CA ILE A 1024 -14.62 -17.24 9.92
C ILE A 1024 -13.43 -16.28 9.96
N LYS A 1025 -12.92 -15.84 8.79
CA LYS A 1025 -11.78 -14.91 8.71
C LYS A 1025 -12.16 -13.52 9.21
N GLN A 1026 -13.32 -13.00 8.80
CA GLN A 1026 -13.83 -11.69 9.29
C GLN A 1026 -13.97 -11.67 10.82
N ILE A 1027 -14.62 -12.69 11.39
CA ILE A 1027 -14.87 -12.80 12.84
C ILE A 1027 -13.58 -12.89 13.64
N ASN A 1028 -12.68 -13.80 13.26
CA ASN A 1028 -11.47 -14.06 14.06
C ASN A 1028 -10.41 -12.97 13.88
N ALA A 1029 -10.37 -12.31 12.72
CA ALA A 1029 -9.39 -11.27 12.45
C ALA A 1029 -9.86 -9.87 12.87
N PHE A 1030 -11.13 -9.64 13.24
CA PHE A 1030 -11.58 -8.29 13.58
C PHE A 1030 -10.92 -7.74 14.87
N PRO A 1031 -10.96 -8.42 16.03
CA PRO A 1031 -10.28 -7.94 17.23
C PRO A 1031 -8.78 -7.63 17.03
N PRO A 1032 -7.96 -8.52 16.42
CA PRO A 1032 -6.55 -8.22 16.23
C PRO A 1032 -6.30 -7.12 15.21
N ASN A 1033 -7.11 -7.03 14.14
CA ASN A 1033 -6.97 -5.95 13.18
C ASN A 1033 -7.33 -4.58 13.78
N PHE A 1034 -8.32 -4.54 14.68
CA PHE A 1034 -8.69 -3.33 15.39
C PHE A 1034 -7.55 -2.88 16.32
N VAL A 1035 -7.00 -3.78 17.14
CA VAL A 1035 -5.84 -3.46 18.00
C VAL A 1035 -4.63 -3.04 17.18
N HIS A 1036 -4.36 -3.68 16.03
CA HIS A 1036 -3.31 -3.23 15.12
C HIS A 1036 -3.54 -1.82 14.57
N SER A 1037 -4.78 -1.43 14.33
CA SER A 1037 -5.06 -0.06 13.91
C SER A 1037 -4.84 0.96 15.04
N LEU A 1038 -4.97 0.55 16.31
CA LEU A 1038 -4.64 1.37 17.48
C LEU A 1038 -3.13 1.45 17.74
N ASP A 1039 -2.39 0.35 17.55
CA ASP A 1039 -0.91 0.35 17.64
C ASP A 1039 -0.31 1.35 16.66
N SER A 1040 -0.83 1.35 15.43
CA SER A 1040 -0.36 2.24 14.38
C SER A 1040 -0.77 3.68 14.66
N THR A 1041 -1.98 3.90 15.18
CA THR A 1041 -2.45 5.22 15.60
C THR A 1041 -1.55 5.80 16.70
N HIS A 1042 -1.17 5.01 17.70
CA HIS A 1042 -0.26 5.43 18.78
C HIS A 1042 1.14 5.78 18.26
N MET A 1043 1.68 4.97 17.35
CA MET A 1043 2.96 5.23 16.70
C MET A 1043 2.92 6.52 15.88
N MET A 1044 1.88 6.72 15.06
CA MET A 1044 1.69 7.92 14.25
C MET A 1044 1.56 9.18 15.11
N LEU A 1045 0.78 9.13 16.21
CA LEU A 1045 0.69 10.25 17.15
C LEU A 1045 2.04 10.58 17.77
N THR A 1046 2.82 9.56 18.13
CA THR A 1046 4.16 9.75 18.69
C THR A 1046 5.10 10.38 17.66
N ALA A 1047 5.08 9.90 16.41
CA ALA A 1047 5.87 10.45 15.31
C ALA A 1047 5.56 11.94 15.05
N LEU A 1048 4.27 12.28 14.91
CA LEU A 1048 3.82 13.65 14.63
C LEU A 1048 4.23 14.63 15.75
N ASN A 1049 4.12 14.22 17.01
CA ASN A 1049 4.51 15.03 18.16
C ASN A 1049 6.04 15.14 18.29
N CYS A 1050 6.79 14.08 17.95
CA CYS A 1050 8.25 14.14 17.85
C CYS A 1050 8.68 15.14 16.76
N ARG A 1051 8.07 15.09 15.57
CA ARG A 1051 8.32 16.06 14.49
C ARG A 1051 8.01 17.48 14.92
N ARG A 1052 6.87 17.72 15.59
CA ARG A 1052 6.48 19.05 16.11
C ARG A 1052 7.58 19.66 17.00
N LEU A 1053 8.27 18.84 17.79
CA LEU A 1053 9.33 19.29 18.71
C LEU A 1053 10.75 19.16 18.14
N GLY A 1054 10.93 18.69 16.90
CA GLY A 1054 12.25 18.56 16.27
C GLY A 1054 13.05 17.30 16.67
N LEU A 1055 12.37 16.24 17.09
CA LEU A 1055 12.98 14.94 17.41
C LEU A 1055 13.00 14.06 16.16
N THR A 1056 14.15 13.44 15.87
CA THR A 1056 14.25 12.37 14.87
C THR A 1056 13.49 11.17 15.42
N PHE A 1057 12.59 10.61 14.62
CA PHE A 1057 11.77 9.47 15.00
C PHE A 1057 11.72 8.46 13.86
N ALA A 1058 12.02 7.21 14.18
CA ALA A 1058 11.73 6.06 13.31
C ALA A 1058 11.04 4.99 14.15
N ALA A 1059 10.36 4.06 13.50
CA ALA A 1059 9.70 2.96 14.21
C ALA A 1059 9.72 1.67 13.40
N VAL A 1060 9.76 0.56 14.12
CA VAL A 1060 9.39 -0.77 13.64
C VAL A 1060 8.14 -1.19 14.40
N HIS A 1061 6.99 -0.70 13.94
CA HIS A 1061 5.71 -0.89 14.62
C HIS A 1061 5.72 -0.38 16.07
N ASP A 1062 5.89 -1.25 17.08
CA ASP A 1062 5.89 -0.99 18.52
C ASP A 1062 7.30 -0.81 19.13
N CYS A 1063 8.31 -0.65 18.27
CA CYS A 1063 9.72 -0.43 18.59
C CYS A 1063 10.09 0.98 18.10
N TYR A 1064 10.28 1.95 19.00
CA TYR A 1064 10.43 3.39 18.69
C TYR A 1064 11.88 3.84 18.83
N TRP A 1065 12.38 4.55 17.81
CA TRP A 1065 13.81 4.88 17.68
C TRP A 1065 14.02 6.38 17.65
N THR A 1066 15.05 6.85 18.35
CA THR A 1066 15.49 8.25 18.31
C THR A 1066 16.98 8.35 18.63
N HIS A 1067 17.56 9.56 18.64
CA HIS A 1067 18.93 9.74 19.11
C HIS A 1067 19.04 9.51 20.62
N ALA A 1068 20.21 9.05 21.09
CA ALA A 1068 20.47 8.83 22.51
C ALA A 1068 20.13 10.04 23.41
N CYS A 1069 20.36 11.27 22.92
CA CYS A 1069 20.05 12.51 23.67
C CYS A 1069 18.55 12.84 23.78
N THR A 1070 17.70 12.19 22.98
CA THR A 1070 16.26 12.48 22.90
C THR A 1070 15.36 11.35 23.40
N VAL A 1071 15.93 10.23 23.88
CA VAL A 1071 15.19 9.07 24.40
C VAL A 1071 14.19 9.47 25.49
N ASP A 1072 14.64 10.20 26.53
CA ASP A 1072 13.77 10.67 27.62
C ASP A 1072 12.56 11.48 27.11
N SER A 1073 12.80 12.35 26.13
CA SER A 1073 11.76 13.21 25.54
C SER A 1073 10.79 12.40 24.68
N MET A 1074 11.29 11.45 23.88
CA MET A 1074 10.46 10.53 23.10
C MET A 1074 9.60 9.65 24.00
N ASN A 1075 10.16 9.10 25.08
CA ASN A 1075 9.42 8.25 26.03
C ASN A 1075 8.28 9.02 26.72
N LYS A 1076 8.50 10.29 27.06
CA LYS A 1076 7.44 11.17 27.57
C LYS A 1076 6.32 11.34 26.54
N ILE A 1077 6.67 11.67 25.29
CA ILE A 1077 5.69 11.82 24.20
C ILE A 1077 4.92 10.52 23.98
N CYS A 1078 5.62 9.38 23.93
CA CYS A 1078 5.04 8.05 23.76
C CYS A 1078 3.95 7.77 24.81
N ARG A 1079 4.26 7.96 26.10
CA ARG A 1079 3.30 7.79 27.20
C ARG A 1079 2.13 8.77 27.08
N ASP A 1080 2.43 10.05 26.86
CA ASP A 1080 1.41 11.10 26.73
C ASP A 1080 0.42 10.81 25.58
N GLN A 1081 0.90 10.34 24.44
CA GLN A 1081 0.03 9.98 23.30
C GLN A 1081 -0.76 8.70 23.55
N PHE A 1082 -0.20 7.70 24.24
CA PHE A 1082 -0.93 6.50 24.63
C PHE A 1082 -2.10 6.86 25.55
N ILE A 1083 -1.85 7.70 26.55
CA ILE A 1083 -2.87 8.21 27.48
C ILE A 1083 -3.95 8.98 26.72
N LYS A 1084 -3.59 9.94 25.85
CA LYS A 1084 -4.55 10.70 25.05
C LYS A 1084 -5.42 9.79 24.18
N LEU A 1085 -4.83 8.79 23.52
CA LEU A 1085 -5.54 7.82 22.69
C LEU A 1085 -6.54 7.00 23.51
N HIS A 1086 -6.10 6.40 24.61
CA HIS A 1086 -6.94 5.53 25.45
C HIS A 1086 -7.82 6.28 26.44
N SER A 1087 -7.78 7.62 26.46
CA SER A 1087 -8.77 8.46 27.13
C SER A 1087 -10.03 8.67 26.28
N LEU A 1088 -9.97 8.33 24.98
CA LEU A 1088 -11.15 8.30 24.13
C LEU A 1088 -12.00 7.05 24.42
N PRO A 1089 -13.33 7.13 24.24
CA PRO A 1089 -14.24 6.00 24.41
C PRO A 1089 -14.21 5.07 23.17
N LEU A 1090 -13.05 4.50 22.86
CA LEU A 1090 -12.75 3.81 21.59
C LEU A 1090 -13.69 2.62 21.31
N VAL A 1091 -14.05 1.87 22.35
CA VAL A 1091 -14.92 0.69 22.26
C VAL A 1091 -16.36 1.13 22.07
N GLU A 1092 -16.77 2.16 22.80
CA GLU A 1092 -18.09 2.77 22.69
C GLU A 1092 -18.26 3.51 21.37
N GLU A 1093 -17.24 4.13 20.77
CA GLU A 1093 -17.35 4.77 19.45
C GLU A 1093 -17.68 3.76 18.34
N CYS A 1094 -17.30 2.48 18.50
CA CYS A 1094 -17.72 1.41 17.60
C CYS A 1094 -19.23 1.10 17.71
N GLY A 1095 -19.82 1.23 18.91
CA GLY A 1095 -21.16 0.71 19.20
C GLY A 1095 -22.24 1.69 19.70
N LYS A 1096 -21.89 2.74 20.45
CA LYS A 1096 -22.78 3.66 21.18
C LYS A 1096 -23.02 5.01 20.51
N VAL A 1097 -24.25 5.48 20.76
CA VAL A 1097 -24.86 6.77 20.39
C VAL A 1097 -24.46 7.77 21.46
N PHE A 1098 -23.50 8.67 21.22
CA PHE A 1098 -23.24 9.77 22.18
C PHE A 1098 -24.15 10.96 21.90
N SER A 1099 -25.09 11.19 22.82
CA SER A 1099 -25.83 12.45 22.97
C SER A 1099 -25.11 13.33 24.00
N SER A 1100 -24.08 14.07 23.61
CA SER A 1100 -23.62 15.30 24.29
C SER A 1100 -22.41 15.93 23.59
N PHE A 1101 -22.64 17.01 22.82
CA PHE A 1101 -22.13 18.37 23.09
C PHE A 1101 -22.52 19.31 21.92
N ASN A 1102 -23.15 20.45 22.26
CA ASN A 1102 -23.51 21.63 21.45
C ASN A 1102 -24.65 21.52 20.39
N VAL A 1103 -25.87 21.78 20.88
CA VAL A 1103 -27.06 22.54 20.40
C VAL A 1103 -27.35 22.80 18.90
N HIS A 1104 -26.49 22.55 17.89
CA HIS A 1104 -26.82 22.91 16.48
C HIS A 1104 -26.63 21.85 15.37
N CYS A 1105 -26.33 20.59 15.72
CA CYS A 1105 -26.31 19.47 14.76
C CYS A 1105 -26.93 18.20 15.37
N ARG A 1106 -28.07 17.77 14.83
CA ARG A 1106 -28.90 16.66 15.34
C ARG A 1106 -28.63 15.31 14.64
N LEU A 1107 -27.37 14.97 14.35
CA LEU A 1107 -27.00 13.72 13.66
C LEU A 1107 -26.03 12.90 14.51
N ILE A 1108 -26.59 12.17 15.48
CA ILE A 1108 -25.86 11.17 16.28
C ILE A 1108 -26.01 9.83 15.58
N PHE A 1109 -24.92 9.27 15.04
CA PHE A 1109 -24.91 7.88 14.61
C PHE A 1109 -23.61 7.19 15.03
N THR A 1110 -23.75 6.02 15.66
CA THR A 1110 -22.64 5.10 16.01
C THR A 1110 -22.10 4.49 14.72
N PHE A 1111 -20.81 4.15 14.66
CA PHE A 1111 -20.25 3.68 13.39
C PHE A 1111 -20.99 2.43 12.87
N PHE A 1112 -21.15 1.37 13.69
CA PHE A 1112 -21.83 0.15 13.24
C PHE A 1112 -23.32 0.35 12.94
N ILE A 1113 -24.06 1.06 13.79
CA ILE A 1113 -25.49 1.31 13.54
C ILE A 1113 -25.67 2.19 12.31
N SER A 1114 -24.89 3.28 12.16
CA SER A 1114 -24.93 4.14 10.98
C SER A 1114 -24.64 3.38 9.69
N LYS A 1115 -23.61 2.54 9.73
CA LYS A 1115 -23.03 1.92 8.54
C LYS A 1115 -23.83 0.70 8.08
N TYR A 1116 -24.26 -0.12 9.04
CA TYR A 1116 -24.88 -1.41 8.77
C TYR A 1116 -26.41 -1.39 8.96
N LEU A 1117 -26.93 -0.52 9.82
CA LEU A 1117 -28.37 -0.37 10.11
C LEU A 1117 -28.89 1.01 9.68
N GLY A 1118 -28.31 1.60 8.63
CA GLY A 1118 -28.74 2.91 8.11
C GLY A 1118 -30.20 2.92 7.64
N ALA A 1119 -30.71 4.11 7.30
CA ALA A 1119 -32.14 4.36 7.02
C ALA A 1119 -32.79 3.40 6.00
N LYS A 1120 -32.05 2.96 4.97
CA LYS A 1120 -32.55 1.98 3.98
C LYS A 1120 -32.80 0.62 4.63
N VAL A 1121 -31.85 0.12 5.43
CA VAL A 1121 -31.98 -1.16 6.14
C VAL A 1121 -33.08 -1.09 7.19
N GLY A 1122 -33.19 0.02 7.91
CA GLY A 1122 -34.27 0.24 8.88
C GLY A 1122 -35.68 0.24 8.27
N LYS A 1123 -35.83 0.60 6.99
CA LYS A 1123 -37.11 0.54 6.26
C LYS A 1123 -37.43 -0.86 5.73
N THR A 1124 -36.43 -1.66 5.39
CA THR A 1124 -36.61 -2.97 4.73
C THR A 1124 -36.53 -4.16 5.70
N MET A 1125 -35.83 -4.01 6.83
CA MET A 1125 -35.62 -5.08 7.80
C MET A 1125 -36.78 -5.13 8.81
N PRO A 1126 -37.27 -6.32 9.20
CA PRO A 1126 -38.27 -6.45 10.24
C PRO A 1126 -37.83 -5.75 11.55
N PRO A 1127 -38.71 -5.01 12.24
CA PRO A 1127 -38.35 -4.26 13.45
C PRO A 1127 -37.69 -5.09 14.56
N GLN A 1128 -38.12 -6.35 14.70
CA GLN A 1128 -37.54 -7.30 15.66
C GLN A 1128 -36.05 -7.59 15.36
N LYS A 1129 -35.72 -7.93 14.10
CA LYS A 1129 -34.34 -8.15 13.66
C LYS A 1129 -33.50 -6.88 13.77
N TYR A 1130 -34.06 -5.72 13.42
CA TYR A 1130 -33.37 -4.45 13.59
C TYR A 1130 -32.98 -4.19 15.06
N SER A 1131 -33.91 -4.45 15.98
CA SER A 1131 -33.67 -4.34 17.43
C SER A 1131 -32.61 -5.35 17.91
N GLU A 1132 -32.63 -6.58 17.39
CA GLU A 1132 -31.63 -7.61 17.68
C GLU A 1132 -30.22 -7.16 17.27
N PHE A 1133 -30.01 -6.69 16.03
CA PHE A 1133 -28.71 -6.16 15.60
C PHE A 1133 -28.27 -4.95 16.42
N LYS A 1134 -29.20 -4.03 16.70
CA LYS A 1134 -28.92 -2.87 17.55
C LYS A 1134 -28.43 -3.30 18.94
N ASN A 1135 -29.06 -4.32 19.52
CA ASN A 1135 -28.66 -4.90 20.80
C ASN A 1135 -27.29 -5.57 20.75
N ILE A 1136 -26.93 -6.23 19.64
CA ILE A 1136 -25.60 -6.84 19.44
C ILE A 1136 -24.52 -5.76 19.33
N PHE A 1137 -24.79 -4.70 18.57
CA PHE A 1137 -23.84 -3.59 18.36
C PHE A 1137 -23.71 -2.65 19.56
N GLU A 1138 -24.50 -2.83 20.62
CA GLU A 1138 -24.36 -2.07 21.85
C GLU A 1138 -23.39 -2.79 22.81
N PRO A 1139 -22.30 -2.14 23.27
CA PRO A 1139 -21.38 -2.72 24.25
C PRO A 1139 -22.04 -2.77 25.63
N LYS A 1140 -22.25 -3.99 26.17
CA LYS A 1140 -22.95 -4.28 27.44
C LYS A 1140 -22.02 -4.84 28.53
N PHE A 1141 -20.80 -4.35 28.63
CA PHE A 1141 -19.83 -4.76 29.66
C PHE A 1141 -19.35 -3.57 30.49
N VAL A 1142 -18.90 -3.86 31.70
CA VAL A 1142 -18.34 -2.89 32.65
C VAL A 1142 -16.82 -2.87 32.46
N PHE A 1143 -16.26 -1.67 32.28
CA PHE A 1143 -14.81 -1.46 32.27
C PHE A 1143 -14.23 -1.67 33.67
N GLY A 1144 -12.98 -2.10 33.76
CA GLY A 1144 -12.26 -2.12 35.04
C GLY A 1144 -11.92 -0.72 35.57
N ASP A 1145 -11.07 -0.69 36.58
CA ASP A 1145 -10.76 0.48 37.41
C ASP A 1145 -9.36 1.08 37.16
N LEU A 1146 -8.64 0.60 36.15
CA LEU A 1146 -7.31 1.11 35.80
C LEU A 1146 -7.35 2.62 35.49
N ASP A 1147 -6.62 3.41 36.27
CA ASP A 1147 -6.32 4.79 35.92
C ASP A 1147 -5.26 4.84 34.82
N ILE A 1148 -5.64 5.34 33.65
CA ILE A 1148 -4.76 5.42 32.49
C ILE A 1148 -3.62 6.43 32.69
N GLU A 1149 -3.78 7.43 33.56
CA GLU A 1149 -2.75 8.45 33.80
C GLU A 1149 -1.50 7.89 34.49
N GLU A 1150 -1.61 6.74 35.19
CA GLU A 1150 -0.47 6.08 35.82
C GLU A 1150 0.59 5.61 34.81
N VAL A 1151 0.22 5.42 33.54
CA VAL A 1151 1.15 5.13 32.43
C VAL A 1151 2.23 6.20 32.30
N ARG A 1152 1.92 7.46 32.65
CA ARG A 1152 2.86 8.58 32.56
C ARG A 1152 4.10 8.37 33.42
N LYS A 1153 3.94 7.66 34.54
CA LYS A 1153 5.00 7.36 35.52
C LYS A 1153 5.68 6.01 35.26
N SER A 1154 5.17 5.19 34.33
CA SER A 1154 5.72 3.86 34.07
C SER A 1154 7.02 3.90 33.28
N VAL A 1155 8.13 3.59 33.95
CA VAL A 1155 9.47 3.54 33.34
C VAL A 1155 9.56 2.47 32.25
N TYR A 1156 9.03 1.27 32.51
CA TYR A 1156 9.18 0.09 31.64
C TYR A 1156 8.04 -0.12 30.64
N PHE A 1157 7.14 0.86 30.49
CA PHE A 1157 6.09 0.83 29.46
C PHE A 1157 6.68 0.61 28.06
N PHE A 1158 7.72 1.40 27.74
CA PHE A 1158 8.61 1.27 26.58
C PHE A 1158 10.04 1.41 27.12
N SER A 1159 10.90 0.38 26.99
CA SER A 1159 12.23 0.36 27.62
C SER A 1159 13.27 -0.53 26.95
#